data_AF-A0A1B0CUI1-F1
#
_entry.id   AF-A0A1B0CUI1-F1
#
_cell.length_a   1.000
_cell.length_b   1.000
_cell.length_c   1.000
_cell.angle_alpha   90.00
_cell.angle_beta   90.00
_cell.angle_gamma   90.00
#
_symmetry.space_group_name_H-M   'P 1'
#
loop_
_entity.id
_entity.type
_entity.pdbx_description
1 polymer ?
#
loop_
_entity_poly.entity_id
_entity_poly.type
_entity_poly.pdbx_seq_one_letter_code
_entity_poly.pdbx_strand_id
1 'polypeptide(L)'
;MKLCRQVSIESPGPPGHECVFSFSVPVPETPPEGCRVRVVCAGACYRPRRSLSTSSEEASPAHGVRDSALFAGFEVAGVVESVGENAVGHHPWGYAEFVAVPDPQHLIPLPSEVSLSVAAMLPSGALRALSTFREAQKTNPRKLLVVGTGGLALWTVRIAQCLQPELQVTVASLRDEGFLLAQASGVNVVQWDEDLYEKYLIERTVDACSGPVDAVIDYGTTSRSLHRSLQCLSDGGVALLSDEVAERLVPKFAAKAKEHRQLLQAVPKGSVQQLREVVDLVASGRLEPPPHAVFPLDEAPQVVARLSTSDIPGRAILRKFQLRALDLQGMSAFSASQCLCLRHRLRLSCSCCCAGACYRPRRSLSTSSEEASPAHGVRDSALFAGFEVAGVVESVGENAVGAPPVGERVCIYPFDDLPQGYAEFVAVPDPQHLIPLPSEVSLSVAAMLPSGALRALSTFREAQKTNPRKLLVVGTGGLALWTVRIAQCLQPELQVTVASLRDEGFLLAQASGVNVVQWDEDLYEKYLIERTVDACSGPVDAVIDYGTTSRSLHRSLQCLSDGGVALLSDEVAERSCSKVCSKGQRAQATTSSCTQGSVQQLREVVDLVASGRLEPPPHAVFPLDEAPQVVARLSTSDIPGRAILRFLDIN
;
A
#
# COMPACT_ATOMS: atom_id res chain seq x y z
N MET A 1 -32.34 16.05 -19.30
CA MET A 1 -32.50 15.13 -18.16
C MET A 1 -32.02 15.95 -16.98
N LYS A 2 -32.70 15.96 -15.82
CA LYS A 2 -32.21 16.80 -14.70
C LYS A 2 -30.81 16.29 -14.34
N LEU A 3 -29.78 17.10 -14.56
CA LEU A 3 -28.41 16.79 -14.17
C LEU A 3 -28.15 17.31 -12.76
N CYS A 4 -27.22 16.68 -12.07
CA CYS A 4 -26.68 17.13 -10.79
C CYS A 4 -25.17 16.89 -10.76
N ARG A 5 -24.44 17.74 -10.05
CA ARG A 5 -23.01 17.57 -9.82
C ARG A 5 -22.72 16.34 -8.93
N GLN A 6 -21.81 15.51 -9.36
CA GLN A 6 -21.17 14.50 -8.52
C GLN A 6 -19.69 14.83 -8.36
N VAL A 7 -19.12 14.55 -7.20
CA VAL A 7 -17.68 14.56 -6.96
C VAL A 7 -17.28 13.15 -6.52
N SER A 8 -16.26 12.59 -7.18
CA SER A 8 -15.57 11.40 -6.69
C SER A 8 -14.26 11.83 -6.05
N ILE A 9 -13.93 11.24 -4.91
CA ILE A 9 -12.66 11.44 -4.21
C ILE A 9 -11.99 10.07 -4.11
N GLU A 10 -10.81 9.95 -4.72
CA GLU A 10 -9.95 8.77 -4.65
C GLU A 10 -8.82 8.96 -3.64
N SER A 11 -8.16 7.87 -3.25
CA SER A 11 -6.92 7.92 -2.46
C SER A 11 -5.93 8.93 -3.08
N PRO A 12 -5.33 9.85 -2.30
CA PRO A 12 -4.33 10.79 -2.81
C PRO A 12 -3.15 10.08 -3.50
N GLY A 13 -2.81 10.54 -4.70
CA GLY A 13 -1.68 10.03 -5.49
C GLY A 13 -0.35 10.75 -5.19
N PRO A 14 0.68 10.55 -6.03
CA PRO A 14 1.89 11.37 -6.01
C PRO A 14 1.57 12.88 -6.26
N PRO A 15 2.50 13.80 -5.94
CA PRO A 15 2.32 15.23 -6.23
C PRO A 15 1.93 15.50 -7.69
N GLY A 16 0.87 16.26 -7.91
CA GLY A 16 0.32 16.54 -9.25
C GLY A 16 -0.74 15.56 -9.76
N HIS A 17 -1.00 14.45 -9.05
CA HIS A 17 -2.11 13.55 -9.40
C HIS A 17 -3.46 14.12 -8.94
N GLU A 18 -4.35 14.41 -9.90
CA GLU A 18 -5.73 14.80 -9.61
C GLU A 18 -6.51 13.62 -8.98
N CYS A 19 -6.91 13.75 -7.72
CA CYS A 19 -7.62 12.72 -6.95
C CYS A 19 -9.08 13.10 -6.64
N VAL A 20 -9.55 14.24 -7.15
CA VAL A 20 -10.90 14.76 -6.94
C VAL A 20 -11.50 15.13 -8.29
N PHE A 21 -12.43 14.31 -8.77
CA PHE A 21 -13.04 14.44 -10.08
C PHE A 21 -14.48 14.94 -9.96
N SER A 22 -14.86 15.96 -10.72
CA SER A 22 -16.24 16.48 -10.73
C SER A 22 -16.94 16.20 -12.06
N PHE A 23 -18.16 15.66 -11.97
CA PHE A 23 -18.98 15.20 -13.08
C PHE A 23 -20.36 15.87 -13.04
N SER A 24 -20.99 16.00 -14.20
CA SER A 24 -22.44 16.26 -14.29
C SER A 24 -23.13 14.97 -14.67
N VAL A 25 -23.82 14.34 -13.71
CA VAL A 25 -24.51 13.06 -13.87
C VAL A 25 -26.03 13.27 -13.85
N PRO A 26 -26.85 12.35 -14.39
CA PRO A 26 -28.29 12.40 -14.18
C PRO A 26 -28.64 12.33 -12.69
N VAL A 27 -29.65 13.09 -12.26
CA VAL A 27 -30.26 12.92 -10.94
C VAL A 27 -30.79 11.49 -10.83
N PRO A 28 -30.42 10.74 -9.77
CA PRO A 28 -30.85 9.36 -9.63
C PRO A 28 -32.38 9.28 -9.49
N GLU A 29 -32.96 8.21 -10.03
CA GLU A 29 -34.36 7.88 -9.82
C GLU A 29 -34.62 7.52 -8.35
N THR A 30 -35.84 7.75 -7.90
CA THR A 30 -36.25 7.50 -6.51
C THR A 30 -36.59 6.02 -6.36
N PRO A 31 -35.94 5.25 -5.46
CA PRO A 31 -36.09 3.78 -5.40
C PRO A 31 -37.51 3.33 -5.03
N PRO A 32 -37.92 2.08 -5.36
CA PRO A 32 -39.29 1.59 -5.21
C PRO A 32 -39.88 1.76 -3.80
N GLU A 33 -39.11 1.35 -2.80
CA GLU A 33 -39.46 1.35 -1.38
C GLU A 33 -38.73 2.48 -0.62
N GLY A 34 -37.91 3.27 -1.34
CA GLY A 34 -36.92 4.17 -0.77
C GLY A 34 -37.19 5.65 -1.03
N CYS A 35 -36.13 6.47 -0.90
CA CYS A 35 -36.23 7.91 -1.07
C CYS A 35 -35.02 8.51 -1.82
N ARG A 36 -35.16 9.76 -2.27
CA ARG A 36 -34.05 10.58 -2.76
C ARG A 36 -33.82 11.76 -1.82
N VAL A 37 -32.61 11.86 -1.28
CA VAL A 37 -32.17 12.91 -0.36
C VAL A 37 -31.38 13.97 -1.12
N ARG A 38 -31.76 15.24 -1.00
CA ARG A 38 -30.97 16.40 -1.43
C ARG A 38 -29.90 16.70 -0.39
N VAL A 39 -28.64 16.45 -0.73
CA VAL A 39 -27.48 16.55 0.18
C VAL A 39 -27.13 18.02 0.45
N VAL A 40 -26.86 18.35 1.72
CA VAL A 40 -26.47 19.70 2.17
C VAL A 40 -25.04 19.71 2.70
N CYS A 41 -24.70 18.73 3.54
CA CYS A 41 -23.37 18.48 4.08
C CYS A 41 -22.98 17.01 3.85
N ALA A 42 -21.69 16.74 3.64
CA ALA A 42 -21.15 15.39 3.58
C ALA A 42 -19.77 15.31 4.27
N GLY A 43 -19.49 14.22 4.99
CA GLY A 43 -18.17 13.97 5.59
C GLY A 43 -17.11 13.71 4.51
N ALA A 44 -15.90 14.28 4.65
CA ALA A 44 -14.84 14.11 3.66
C ALA A 44 -14.07 12.79 3.90
N CYS A 45 -14.18 11.89 2.93
CA CYS A 45 -13.49 10.61 2.81
C CYS A 45 -13.07 10.38 1.36
N TYR A 46 -12.00 9.62 1.15
CA TYR A 46 -11.67 9.04 -0.15
C TYR A 46 -12.19 7.62 -0.23
N ARG A 47 -12.51 7.13 -1.43
CA ARG A 47 -12.56 5.68 -1.66
C ARG A 47 -11.14 5.13 -1.69
N PRO A 48 -10.85 4.02 -0.98
CA PRO A 48 -9.75 3.15 -1.36
C PRO A 48 -9.92 2.80 -2.85
N ARG A 49 -8.84 2.85 -3.62
CA ARG A 49 -8.90 2.39 -5.00
C ARG A 49 -9.18 0.89 -5.00
N ARG A 50 -10.38 0.54 -5.46
CA ARG A 50 -10.66 -0.82 -5.89
C ARG A 50 -9.99 -1.01 -7.24
N SER A 51 -8.83 -1.66 -7.22
CA SER A 51 -8.43 -2.40 -8.41
C SER A 51 -9.44 -3.54 -8.65
N LEU A 52 -9.41 -4.13 -9.83
CA LEU A 52 -10.23 -5.29 -10.19
C LEU A 52 -9.43 -6.61 -10.09
N SER A 53 -8.44 -6.63 -9.20
CA SER A 53 -7.53 -7.75 -8.94
C SER A 53 -7.00 -7.70 -7.49
N THR A 54 -7.63 -8.48 -6.62
CA THR A 54 -7.46 -8.51 -5.15
C THR A 54 -6.00 -8.63 -4.67
N SER A 55 -5.49 -7.60 -3.98
CA SER A 55 -4.24 -7.61 -3.18
C SER A 55 -3.88 -6.31 -2.38
N SER A 56 -4.71 -5.28 -2.12
CA SER A 56 -4.52 -4.20 -1.07
C SER A 56 -3.33 -3.15 -1.03
N GLU A 57 -3.13 -2.21 -1.98
CA GLU A 57 -1.95 -1.27 -1.99
C GLU A 57 -1.90 -0.33 -0.78
N GLU A 58 -0.70 -0.08 -0.25
CA GLU A 58 -0.46 0.99 0.71
C GLU A 58 -0.53 2.35 0.02
N ALA A 59 -1.76 2.78 -0.22
CA ALA A 59 -2.15 4.15 0.09
C ALA A 59 -1.84 4.42 1.58
N SER A 60 -0.55 4.66 1.87
CA SER A 60 -0.05 5.07 3.18
C SER A 60 -0.94 6.19 3.68
N PRO A 61 -1.74 5.96 4.73
CA PRO A 61 -2.96 6.72 4.91
C PRO A 61 -2.63 8.18 5.15
N ALA A 62 -3.14 9.01 4.25
CA ALA A 62 -3.34 10.44 4.40
C ALA A 62 -3.74 10.71 5.86
N HIS A 63 -2.82 11.28 6.65
CA HIS A 63 -2.88 11.24 8.12
C HIS A 63 -4.03 12.12 8.65
N GLY A 64 -5.25 11.61 8.57
CA GLY A 64 -6.49 12.36 8.81
C GLY A 64 -7.74 11.72 8.19
N VAL A 65 -7.61 10.93 7.13
CA VAL A 65 -8.76 10.32 6.42
C VAL A 65 -8.61 8.81 6.24
N ARG A 66 -9.71 8.09 6.46
CA ARG A 66 -9.95 6.69 6.09
C ARG A 66 -11.43 6.52 5.75
N ASP A 67 -11.79 5.66 4.80
CA ASP A 67 -13.19 5.26 4.65
C ASP A 67 -13.57 4.35 5.83
N SER A 68 -14.52 4.82 6.64
CA SER A 68 -15.02 4.08 7.81
C SER A 68 -16.52 3.81 7.72
N ALA A 69 -17.16 4.22 6.62
CA ALA A 69 -18.60 4.21 6.44
C ALA A 69 -19.19 2.80 6.33
N LEU A 70 -20.48 2.70 6.68
CA LEU A 70 -21.30 1.51 6.39
C LEU A 70 -21.39 1.25 4.88
N PHE A 71 -21.53 2.31 4.08
CA PHE A 71 -21.64 2.27 2.63
C PHE A 71 -20.81 3.42 2.00
N ALA A 72 -20.06 3.14 0.94
CA ALA A 72 -19.04 4.05 0.39
C ALA A 72 -19.63 5.31 -0.26
N GLY A 73 -19.62 6.42 0.47
CA GLY A 73 -20.18 7.72 0.04
C GLY A 73 -21.50 8.12 0.71
N PHE A 74 -21.95 7.40 1.75
CA PHE A 74 -23.22 7.67 2.46
C PHE A 74 -23.06 8.52 3.74
N GLU A 75 -21.95 9.26 3.87
CA GLU A 75 -21.70 10.20 4.98
C GLU A 75 -22.48 11.52 4.82
N VAL A 76 -23.77 11.46 4.53
CA VAL A 76 -24.56 12.61 4.05
C VAL A 76 -25.62 13.06 5.04
N ALA A 77 -25.75 14.38 5.20
CA ALA A 77 -26.86 15.03 5.88
C ALA A 77 -27.59 15.96 4.91
N GLY A 78 -28.92 15.90 4.89
CA GLY A 78 -29.73 16.57 3.88
C GLY A 78 -31.23 16.45 4.12
N VAL A 79 -32.02 16.82 3.12
CA VAL A 79 -33.49 16.85 3.18
C VAL A 79 -34.05 15.84 2.17
N VAL A 80 -35.05 15.05 2.56
CA VAL A 80 -35.76 14.16 1.62
C VAL A 80 -36.49 15.00 0.56
N GLU A 81 -36.15 14.83 -0.71
CA GLU A 81 -36.79 15.52 -1.84
C GLU A 81 -38.02 14.75 -2.35
N SER A 82 -37.98 13.41 -2.31
CA SER A 82 -39.10 12.54 -2.72
C SER A 82 -38.97 11.14 -2.13
N VAL A 83 -40.12 10.46 -1.96
CA VAL A 83 -40.25 9.03 -1.64
C VAL A 83 -40.83 8.34 -2.90
N GLY A 84 -40.47 7.07 -3.12
CA GLY A 84 -40.81 6.37 -4.36
C GLY A 84 -42.18 5.71 -4.38
N GLU A 85 -42.68 5.49 -5.61
CA GLU A 85 -43.69 4.46 -5.93
C GLU A 85 -43.16 3.68 -7.14
N ASN A 86 -42.47 2.56 -6.88
CA ASN A 86 -42.11 1.50 -7.84
C ASN A 86 -41.42 1.87 -9.19
N ALA A 87 -40.10 2.14 -9.16
CA ALA A 87 -39.22 1.99 -10.33
C ALA A 87 -37.80 1.52 -9.92
N VAL A 88 -37.22 0.56 -10.64
CA VAL A 88 -35.93 -0.10 -10.29
C VAL A 88 -34.76 0.53 -11.04
N GLY A 89 -33.70 0.94 -10.32
CA GLY A 89 -32.51 1.57 -10.90
C GLY A 89 -31.20 1.20 -10.20
N HIS A 90 -30.08 1.41 -10.91
CA HIS A 90 -28.73 1.08 -10.44
C HIS A 90 -28.00 2.38 -10.04
N HIS A 91 -27.55 2.51 -8.79
CA HIS A 91 -27.07 3.80 -8.26
C HIS A 91 -25.54 3.99 -8.33
N PRO A 92 -25.04 5.14 -8.85
CA PRO A 92 -23.60 5.44 -8.90
C PRO A 92 -23.11 6.09 -7.60
N TRP A 93 -22.13 5.44 -6.96
CA TRP A 93 -21.55 5.85 -5.68
C TRP A 93 -20.74 7.17 -5.76
N GLY A 94 -21.00 8.16 -4.90
CA GLY A 94 -20.13 9.37 -4.78
C GLY A 94 -20.79 10.55 -4.06
N TYR A 95 -20.06 11.65 -3.90
CA TYR A 95 -20.58 12.91 -3.35
C TYR A 95 -21.50 13.60 -4.36
N ALA A 96 -22.77 13.22 -4.37
CA ALA A 96 -23.77 13.77 -5.27
C ALA A 96 -24.65 14.82 -4.57
N GLU A 97 -25.21 15.76 -5.34
CA GLU A 97 -26.23 16.68 -4.82
C GLU A 97 -27.52 15.97 -4.39
N PHE A 98 -27.76 14.79 -4.98
CA PHE A 98 -28.88 13.91 -4.67
C PHE A 98 -28.38 12.48 -4.50
N VAL A 99 -28.70 11.84 -3.38
CA VAL A 99 -28.40 10.43 -3.11
C VAL A 99 -29.70 9.67 -3.00
N ALA A 100 -29.80 8.54 -3.69
CA ALA A 100 -30.88 7.59 -3.54
C ALA A 100 -30.57 6.64 -2.37
N VAL A 101 -31.52 6.47 -1.46
CA VAL A 101 -31.46 5.53 -0.34
C VAL A 101 -32.51 4.45 -0.60
N PRO A 102 -32.12 3.23 -1.01
CA PRO A 102 -33.06 2.18 -1.44
C PRO A 102 -34.04 1.72 -0.35
N ASP A 103 -33.62 1.78 0.91
CA ASP A 103 -34.32 1.23 2.06
C ASP A 103 -34.39 2.28 3.18
N PRO A 104 -35.59 2.76 3.55
CA PRO A 104 -35.79 3.79 4.57
C PRO A 104 -35.28 3.43 5.96
N GLN A 105 -35.02 2.16 6.30
CA GLN A 105 -34.51 1.81 7.63
C GLN A 105 -33.13 2.40 7.91
N HIS A 106 -32.37 2.74 6.86
CA HIS A 106 -31.08 3.41 6.92
C HIS A 106 -31.18 4.93 7.11
N LEU A 107 -32.38 5.50 7.02
CA LEU A 107 -32.63 6.90 7.37
C LEU A 107 -32.79 7.02 8.89
N ILE A 108 -32.21 8.07 9.46
CA ILE A 108 -32.41 8.45 10.86
C ILE A 108 -32.89 9.90 10.87
N PRO A 109 -34.04 10.21 11.49
CA PRO A 109 -34.49 11.59 11.64
C PRO A 109 -33.49 12.35 12.51
N LEU A 110 -33.08 13.52 12.06
CA LEU A 110 -32.16 14.39 12.80
C LEU A 110 -32.98 15.33 13.71
N PRO A 111 -32.73 15.33 15.04
CA PRO A 111 -33.28 16.34 15.94
C PRO A 111 -32.80 17.74 15.58
N SER A 112 -33.58 18.78 15.93
CA SER A 112 -33.28 20.19 15.64
C SER A 112 -31.95 20.68 16.23
N GLU A 113 -31.46 19.99 17.25
CA GLU A 113 -30.26 20.28 18.02
C GLU A 113 -28.99 19.79 17.30
N VAL A 114 -29.12 18.82 16.38
CA VAL A 114 -27.99 18.21 15.66
C VAL A 114 -27.77 18.93 14.33
N SER A 115 -26.71 19.73 14.26
CA SER A 115 -26.36 20.46 13.03
C SER A 115 -26.01 19.51 11.88
N LEU A 116 -26.33 19.91 10.64
CA LEU A 116 -26.08 19.08 9.45
C LEU A 116 -24.59 18.78 9.22
N SER A 117 -23.65 19.59 9.73
CA SER A 117 -22.21 19.27 9.67
C SER A 117 -21.81 18.18 10.66
N VAL A 118 -22.36 18.21 11.88
CA VAL A 118 -22.14 17.16 12.89
C VAL A 118 -22.81 15.85 12.46
N ALA A 119 -24.05 15.92 11.99
CA ALA A 119 -24.79 14.75 11.50
C ALA A 119 -24.03 13.97 10.43
N ALA A 120 -23.37 14.66 9.49
CA ALA A 120 -22.63 14.05 8.40
C ALA A 120 -21.41 13.20 8.85
N MET A 121 -20.86 13.42 10.05
CA MET A 121 -19.72 12.66 10.59
C MET A 121 -20.10 11.58 11.63
N LEU A 122 -21.39 11.38 11.92
CA LEU A 122 -21.87 10.34 12.83
C LEU A 122 -21.83 8.91 12.23
N PRO A 123 -22.26 8.65 10.96
CA PRO A 123 -22.41 7.29 10.42
C PRO A 123 -21.11 6.48 10.27
N SER A 124 -19.96 7.16 10.28
CA SER A 124 -18.64 6.55 10.04
C SER A 124 -17.63 6.88 11.13
N GLY A 125 -17.67 8.10 11.67
CA GLY A 125 -16.84 8.52 12.81
C GLY A 125 -17.38 7.97 14.12
N ALA A 126 -18.46 8.57 14.61
CA ALA A 126 -19.02 8.25 15.93
C ALA A 126 -19.58 6.81 16.02
N LEU A 127 -20.26 6.32 14.99
CA LEU A 127 -20.79 4.94 14.98
C LEU A 127 -19.66 3.91 15.05
N ARG A 128 -18.63 4.04 14.21
CA ARG A 128 -17.50 3.10 14.24
C ARG A 128 -16.82 3.16 15.61
N ALA A 129 -16.57 4.36 16.13
CA ALA A 129 -15.98 4.54 17.45
C ALA A 129 -16.83 3.93 18.60
N LEU A 130 -18.16 4.06 18.56
CA LEU A 130 -19.06 3.40 19.51
C LEU A 130 -19.04 1.87 19.35
N SER A 131 -18.96 1.37 18.11
CA SER A 131 -18.83 -0.05 17.83
C SER A 131 -17.52 -0.62 18.42
N THR A 132 -16.38 0.02 18.12
CA THR A 132 -15.07 -0.32 18.71
C THR A 132 -15.09 -0.27 20.23
N PHE A 133 -15.62 0.82 20.80
CA PHE A 133 -15.62 1.02 22.23
C PHE A 133 -16.50 -0.01 22.96
N ARG A 134 -17.63 -0.41 22.36
CA ARG A 134 -18.47 -1.50 22.90
C ARG A 134 -17.81 -2.86 22.85
N GLU A 135 -16.97 -3.14 21.85
CA GLU A 135 -16.15 -4.34 21.85
C GLU A 135 -15.08 -4.28 22.96
N ALA A 136 -14.46 -3.11 23.20
CA ALA A 136 -13.57 -2.91 24.35
C ALA A 136 -14.30 -3.13 25.69
N GLN A 137 -15.49 -2.57 25.87
CA GLN A 137 -16.26 -2.70 27.11
C GLN A 137 -16.59 -4.16 27.49
N LYS A 138 -16.52 -5.13 26.57
CA LYS A 138 -16.71 -6.56 26.89
C LYS A 138 -15.61 -7.13 27.78
N THR A 139 -14.41 -6.55 27.80
CA THR A 139 -13.35 -6.94 28.75
C THR A 139 -13.42 -6.17 30.08
N ASN A 140 -14.37 -5.24 30.21
CA ASN A 140 -14.51 -4.32 31.35
C ASN A 140 -13.19 -3.61 31.71
N PRO A 141 -12.56 -2.90 30.74
CA PRO A 141 -11.25 -2.30 30.90
C PRO A 141 -11.27 -1.20 31.95
N ARG A 142 -10.16 -1.06 32.68
CA ARG A 142 -9.85 0.10 33.53
C ARG A 142 -8.90 1.06 32.84
N LYS A 143 -8.15 0.57 31.85
CA LYS A 143 -7.22 1.35 31.04
C LYS A 143 -7.38 1.07 29.55
N LEU A 144 -7.44 2.15 28.78
CA LEU A 144 -7.54 2.12 27.32
C LEU A 144 -6.44 2.97 26.70
N LEU A 145 -5.63 2.38 25.83
CA LEU A 145 -4.75 3.11 24.92
C LEU A 145 -5.48 3.33 23.58
N VAL A 146 -5.56 4.57 23.13
CA VAL A 146 -6.04 4.93 21.79
C VAL A 146 -4.85 5.38 20.94
N VAL A 147 -4.63 4.75 19.79
CA VAL A 147 -3.52 5.07 18.89
C VAL A 147 -3.98 6.01 17.78
N GLY A 148 -3.25 7.11 17.60
CA GLY A 148 -3.52 8.15 16.63
C GLY A 148 -4.50 9.22 17.12
N THR A 149 -4.60 10.31 16.36
CA THR A 149 -5.32 11.54 16.73
C THR A 149 -6.25 12.06 15.62
N GLY A 150 -6.57 11.22 14.64
CA GLY A 150 -7.60 11.50 13.63
C GLY A 150 -9.02 11.34 14.17
N GLY A 151 -10.03 11.72 13.39
CA GLY A 151 -11.43 11.79 13.85
C GLY A 151 -11.99 10.54 14.56
N LEU A 152 -11.61 9.33 14.16
CA LEU A 152 -12.04 8.08 14.82
C LEU A 152 -11.48 7.95 16.25
N ALA A 153 -10.21 8.31 16.45
CA ALA A 153 -9.57 8.29 17.76
C ALA A 153 -10.17 9.37 18.68
N LEU A 154 -10.39 10.58 18.17
CA LEU A 154 -11.01 11.66 18.94
C LEU A 154 -12.47 11.34 19.31
N TRP A 155 -13.25 10.75 18.39
CA TRP A 155 -14.58 10.21 18.72
C TRP A 155 -14.51 9.13 19.81
N THR A 156 -13.52 8.24 19.75
CA THR A 156 -13.34 7.17 20.76
C THR A 156 -13.04 7.75 22.14
N VAL A 157 -12.18 8.77 22.23
CA VAL A 157 -11.91 9.50 23.49
C VAL A 157 -13.20 10.10 24.06
N ARG A 158 -13.98 10.83 23.25
CA ARG A 158 -15.22 11.46 23.73
C ARG A 158 -16.31 10.44 24.10
N ILE A 159 -16.43 9.34 23.37
CA ILE A 159 -17.37 8.24 23.67
C ILE A 159 -16.96 7.51 24.95
N ALA A 160 -15.68 7.22 25.14
CA ALA A 160 -15.15 6.65 26.37
C ALA A 160 -15.48 7.50 27.59
N GLN A 161 -15.19 8.81 27.52
CA GLN A 161 -15.49 9.76 28.59
C GLN A 161 -17.01 9.92 28.85
N CYS A 162 -17.85 9.76 27.83
CA CYS A 162 -19.31 9.87 27.94
C CYS A 162 -19.98 8.62 28.54
N LEU A 163 -19.46 7.42 28.22
CA LEU A 163 -20.09 6.14 28.55
C LEU A 163 -19.40 5.37 29.69
N GLN A 164 -18.13 5.68 29.99
CA GLN A 164 -17.36 5.06 31.06
C GLN A 164 -16.40 6.10 31.70
N PRO A 165 -16.90 7.06 32.49
CA PRO A 165 -16.11 8.20 32.98
C PRO A 165 -14.95 7.83 33.91
N GLU A 166 -14.93 6.61 34.46
CA GLU A 166 -13.87 6.09 35.31
C GLU A 166 -12.72 5.39 34.56
N LEU A 167 -12.83 5.26 33.23
CA LEU A 167 -11.82 4.63 32.38
C LEU A 167 -10.58 5.53 32.21
N GLN A 168 -9.40 5.04 32.56
CA GLN A 168 -8.14 5.74 32.29
C GLN A 168 -7.80 5.65 30.79
N VAL A 169 -8.11 6.70 30.04
CA VAL A 169 -7.75 6.82 28.62
C VAL A 169 -6.39 7.48 28.46
N THR A 170 -5.52 6.85 27.66
CA THR A 170 -4.25 7.42 27.19
C THR A 170 -4.25 7.46 25.66
N VAL A 171 -3.72 8.53 25.06
CA VAL A 171 -3.61 8.67 23.59
C VAL A 171 -2.14 8.66 23.16
N ALA A 172 -1.80 7.79 22.22
CA ALA A 172 -0.50 7.79 21.55
C ALA A 172 -0.56 8.57 20.24
N SER A 173 0.39 9.49 20.01
CA SER A 173 0.50 10.23 18.73
C SER A 173 1.92 10.31 18.21
N LEU A 174 2.07 10.25 16.88
CA LEU A 174 3.34 10.45 16.18
C LEU A 174 3.74 11.94 16.08
N ARG A 175 2.81 12.88 16.33
CA ARG A 175 2.99 14.32 16.08
C ARG A 175 2.59 15.21 17.24
N ASP A 176 3.32 16.29 17.44
CA ASP A 176 3.10 17.31 18.49
C ASP A 176 1.70 17.94 18.39
N GLU A 177 1.22 18.20 17.17
CA GLU A 177 -0.12 18.73 16.88
C GLU A 177 -1.23 17.81 17.41
N GLY A 178 -1.03 16.49 17.23
CA GLY A 178 -1.94 15.48 17.75
C GLY A 178 -1.88 15.36 19.27
N PHE A 179 -0.68 15.44 19.84
CA PHE A 179 -0.47 15.46 21.29
C PHE A 179 -1.24 16.61 21.95
N LEU A 180 -1.19 17.83 21.38
CA LEU A 180 -1.95 18.99 21.87
C LEU A 180 -3.48 18.79 21.76
N LEU A 181 -3.98 18.24 20.64
CA LEU A 181 -5.41 17.97 20.45
C LEU A 181 -5.96 16.93 21.44
N ALA A 182 -5.17 15.90 21.75
CA ALA A 182 -5.53 14.89 22.73
C ALA A 182 -5.46 15.46 24.16
N GLN A 183 -4.40 16.22 24.49
CA GLN A 183 -4.25 16.87 25.80
C GLN A 183 -5.40 17.86 26.09
N ALA A 184 -5.89 18.57 25.07
CA ALA A 184 -7.07 19.44 25.17
C ALA A 184 -8.39 18.69 25.49
N SER A 185 -8.42 17.36 25.35
CA SER A 185 -9.54 16.50 25.78
C SER A 185 -9.37 15.95 27.21
N GLY A 186 -8.34 16.37 27.96
CA GLY A 186 -8.16 16.00 29.37
C GLY A 186 -7.71 14.56 29.62
N VAL A 187 -7.09 13.91 28.63
CA VAL A 187 -6.57 12.53 28.72
C VAL A 187 -5.04 12.51 28.83
N ASN A 188 -4.50 11.38 29.31
CA ASN A 188 -3.05 11.16 29.27
C ASN A 188 -2.58 11.07 27.81
N VAL A 189 -1.36 11.52 27.55
CA VAL A 189 -0.80 11.60 26.19
C VAL A 189 0.65 11.13 26.16
N VAL A 190 1.00 10.34 25.14
CA VAL A 190 2.37 9.87 24.89
C VAL A 190 2.77 10.12 23.44
N GLN A 191 4.00 10.59 23.24
CA GLN A 191 4.57 10.75 21.92
C GLN A 191 5.27 9.46 21.48
N TRP A 192 4.84 8.93 20.35
CA TRP A 192 5.48 7.81 19.66
C TRP A 192 6.44 8.35 18.60
N ASP A 193 7.56 8.89 19.09
CA ASP A 193 8.67 9.32 18.25
C ASP A 193 9.37 8.10 17.63
N GLU A 194 9.25 7.94 16.31
CA GLU A 194 9.70 6.75 15.58
C GLU A 194 11.23 6.59 15.55
N ASP A 195 11.98 7.65 15.83
CA ASP A 195 13.45 7.65 15.91
C ASP A 195 13.98 7.09 17.24
N LEU A 196 13.13 6.93 18.27
CA LEU A 196 13.51 6.39 19.57
C LEU A 196 13.59 4.84 19.58
N TYR A 197 14.35 4.31 20.53
CA TYR A 197 14.45 2.87 20.75
C TYR A 197 13.10 2.27 21.16
N GLU A 198 12.70 1.19 20.48
CA GLU A 198 11.35 0.62 20.56
C GLU A 198 10.95 0.22 21.99
N LYS A 199 11.87 -0.38 22.76
CA LYS A 199 11.65 -0.71 24.18
C LYS A 199 11.38 0.54 25.05
N TYR A 200 12.06 1.65 24.77
CA TYR A 200 11.88 2.90 25.51
C TYR A 200 10.55 3.60 25.16
N LEU A 201 10.06 3.44 23.92
CA LEU A 201 8.70 3.86 23.55
C LEU A 201 7.64 3.05 24.29
N ILE A 202 7.83 1.74 24.43
CA ILE A 202 6.95 0.85 25.18
C ILE A 202 6.96 1.23 26.67
N GLU A 203 8.14 1.37 27.29
CA GLU A 203 8.29 1.79 28.69
C GLU A 203 7.58 3.14 28.94
N ARG A 204 7.84 4.17 28.12
CA ARG A 204 7.14 5.47 28.23
C ARG A 204 5.63 5.38 28.02
N THR A 205 5.16 4.47 27.17
CA THR A 205 3.72 4.26 26.94
C THR A 205 3.07 3.60 28.13
N VAL A 206 3.71 2.57 28.70
CA VAL A 206 3.29 1.90 29.94
C VAL A 206 3.29 2.88 31.10
N ASP A 207 4.31 3.73 31.27
CA ASP A 207 4.35 4.76 32.31
C ASP A 207 3.24 5.80 32.15
N ALA A 208 2.99 6.29 30.93
CA ALA A 208 1.88 7.20 30.63
C ALA A 208 0.50 6.56 30.89
N CYS A 209 0.39 5.24 30.71
CA CYS A 209 -0.78 4.44 31.09
C CYS A 209 -0.78 4.01 32.57
N SER A 210 0.20 4.45 33.38
CA SER A 210 0.37 4.08 34.79
C SER A 210 0.48 2.55 35.03
N GLY A 211 1.17 1.86 34.13
CA GLY A 211 1.23 0.40 33.99
C GLY A 211 0.47 -0.10 32.74
N PRO A 212 0.54 -1.42 32.41
CA PRO A 212 -0.08 -1.99 31.20
C PRO A 212 -1.58 -1.69 31.06
N VAL A 213 -2.09 -1.68 29.82
CA VAL A 213 -3.50 -1.40 29.49
C VAL A 213 -4.32 -2.64 29.23
N ASP A 214 -5.62 -2.59 29.48
CA ASP A 214 -6.54 -3.73 29.30
C ASP A 214 -7.09 -3.82 27.87
N ALA A 215 -7.15 -2.68 27.19
CA ALA A 215 -7.55 -2.56 25.79
C ALA A 215 -6.65 -1.58 25.02
N VAL A 216 -6.40 -1.88 23.75
CA VAL A 216 -5.84 -0.96 22.76
C VAL A 216 -6.81 -0.82 21.60
N ILE A 217 -7.09 0.42 21.20
CA ILE A 217 -7.81 0.76 19.98
C ILE A 217 -6.83 1.44 19.03
N ASP A 218 -6.45 0.73 17.96
CA ASP A 218 -5.55 1.26 16.93
C ASP A 218 -6.26 1.33 15.58
N TYR A 219 -6.86 2.49 15.26
CA TYR A 219 -7.38 2.77 13.92
C TYR A 219 -6.28 3.02 12.88
N GLY A 220 -5.03 3.17 13.33
CA GLY A 220 -3.86 3.53 12.54
C GLY A 220 -3.17 2.36 11.84
N THR A 221 -3.52 1.12 12.21
CA THR A 221 -2.55 0.04 12.46
C THR A 221 -1.52 -0.24 11.35
N THR A 222 -0.26 -0.35 11.76
CA THR A 222 0.85 -0.97 11.02
C THR A 222 1.41 -2.15 11.80
N SER A 223 2.27 -2.98 11.19
CA SER A 223 2.97 -4.04 11.92
C SER A 223 3.75 -3.52 13.14
N ARG A 224 4.36 -2.33 13.04
CA ARG A 224 5.12 -1.70 14.14
C ARG A 224 4.18 -1.19 15.25
N SER A 225 3.08 -0.52 14.90
CA SER A 225 2.13 -0.04 15.92
C SER A 225 1.43 -1.20 16.64
N LEU A 226 1.12 -2.30 15.96
CA LEU A 226 0.57 -3.49 16.58
C LEU A 226 1.58 -4.20 17.49
N HIS A 227 2.83 -4.37 17.07
CA HIS A 227 3.88 -4.95 17.92
C HIS A 227 4.09 -4.15 19.19
N ARG A 228 4.15 -2.81 19.09
CA ARG A 228 4.22 -1.88 20.23
C ARG A 228 2.99 -2.00 21.14
N SER A 229 1.80 -2.04 20.54
CA SER A 229 0.52 -2.17 21.27
C SER A 229 0.43 -3.46 22.08
N LEU A 230 0.89 -4.59 21.53
CA LEU A 230 0.89 -5.89 22.22
C LEU A 230 1.86 -5.93 23.40
N GLN A 231 2.98 -5.19 23.34
CA GLN A 231 3.88 -5.04 24.49
C GLN A 231 3.38 -4.01 25.52
N CYS A 232 2.36 -3.21 25.21
CA CYS A 232 1.70 -2.31 26.16
C CYS A 232 0.45 -2.94 26.82
N LEU A 233 -0.10 -4.00 26.22
CA LEU A 233 -1.27 -4.74 26.72
C LEU A 233 -0.94 -5.60 27.93
N SER A 234 -1.90 -5.72 28.85
CA SER A 234 -1.88 -6.68 29.94
C SER A 234 -2.07 -8.12 29.43
N ASP A 235 -1.70 -9.08 30.28
CA ASP A 235 -1.96 -10.50 30.03
C ASP A 235 -3.49 -10.74 29.99
N GLY A 236 -4.00 -11.24 28.86
CA GLY A 236 -5.44 -11.35 28.58
C GLY A 236 -6.13 -10.09 28.02
N GLY A 237 -5.38 -9.00 27.78
CA GLY A 237 -5.92 -7.76 27.19
C GLY A 237 -6.28 -7.88 25.69
N VAL A 238 -7.01 -6.89 25.16
CA VAL A 238 -7.53 -6.91 23.78
C VAL A 238 -6.97 -5.78 22.89
N ALA A 239 -6.49 -6.13 21.69
CA ALA A 239 -6.20 -5.19 20.60
C ALA A 239 -7.35 -5.20 19.58
N LEU A 240 -7.95 -4.02 19.36
CA LEU A 240 -9.10 -3.83 18.48
C LEU A 240 -8.68 -3.19 17.16
N LEU A 241 -8.97 -3.89 16.07
CA LEU A 241 -8.49 -3.62 14.72
C LEU A 241 -9.67 -3.50 13.74
N SER A 242 -9.55 -2.67 12.70
CA SER A 242 -10.50 -2.69 11.58
C SER A 242 -10.40 -3.99 10.79
N ASP A 243 -11.52 -4.49 10.26
CA ASP A 243 -11.65 -5.78 9.57
C ASP A 243 -10.48 -6.07 8.57
N GLU A 244 -10.25 -5.15 7.64
CA GLU A 244 -9.19 -5.19 6.61
C GLU A 244 -7.76 -5.31 7.18
N VAL A 245 -7.51 -4.73 8.36
CA VAL A 245 -6.24 -4.81 9.08
C VAL A 245 -6.13 -6.14 9.81
N ALA A 246 -7.24 -6.61 10.39
CA ALA A 246 -7.27 -7.86 11.14
C ALA A 246 -6.92 -9.04 10.22
N GLU A 247 -7.52 -9.11 9.03
CA GLU A 247 -7.17 -10.11 8.00
C GLU A 247 -5.67 -10.10 7.67
N ARG A 248 -5.06 -8.91 7.53
CA ARG A 248 -3.66 -8.73 7.14
C ARG A 248 -2.64 -8.97 8.27
N LEU A 249 -2.99 -8.72 9.52
CA LEU A 249 -2.06 -8.72 10.65
C LEU A 249 -2.32 -9.80 11.71
N VAL A 250 -3.56 -10.26 11.94
CA VAL A 250 -3.85 -11.32 12.91
C VAL A 250 -3.03 -12.59 12.64
N PRO A 251 -2.91 -13.10 11.39
CA PRO A 251 -2.10 -14.28 11.12
C PRO A 251 -0.62 -14.13 11.51
N LYS A 252 -0.07 -12.91 11.43
CA LYS A 252 1.33 -12.60 11.75
C LYS A 252 1.58 -12.51 13.25
N PHE A 253 0.61 -12.01 14.02
CA PHE A 253 0.77 -11.72 15.45
C PHE A 253 0.07 -12.72 16.38
N ALA A 254 -0.76 -13.64 15.87
CA ALA A 254 -1.51 -14.61 16.66
C ALA A 254 -0.65 -15.46 17.61
N ALA A 255 0.58 -15.83 17.21
CA ALA A 255 1.50 -16.58 18.07
C ALA A 255 1.93 -15.75 19.31
N LYS A 256 2.37 -14.50 19.09
CA LYS A 256 2.82 -13.58 20.14
C LYS A 256 1.67 -13.12 21.05
N ALA A 257 0.48 -12.90 20.48
CA ALA A 257 -0.71 -12.60 21.27
C ALA A 257 -1.10 -13.80 22.18
N LYS A 258 -1.03 -15.03 21.66
CA LYS A 258 -1.35 -16.25 22.41
C LYS A 258 -0.42 -16.49 23.60
N GLU A 259 0.86 -16.13 23.50
CA GLU A 259 1.83 -16.21 24.61
C GLU A 259 1.35 -15.45 25.86
N HIS A 260 0.88 -14.22 25.67
CA HIS A 260 0.29 -13.36 26.71
C HIS A 260 -1.22 -13.54 26.89
N ARG A 261 -1.82 -14.56 26.26
CA ARG A 261 -3.27 -14.83 26.24
C ARG A 261 -4.12 -13.64 25.71
N GLN A 262 -3.48 -12.70 25.01
CA GLN A 262 -4.09 -11.49 24.46
C GLN A 262 -5.00 -11.82 23.28
N LEU A 263 -6.02 -10.98 23.06
CA LEU A 263 -6.99 -11.12 21.98
C LEU A 263 -6.71 -10.09 20.88
N LEU A 264 -6.60 -10.54 19.63
CA LEU A 264 -6.63 -9.67 18.45
C LEU A 264 -8.03 -9.77 17.83
N GLN A 265 -8.78 -8.66 17.81
CA GLN A 265 -10.19 -8.68 17.41
C GLN A 265 -10.52 -7.68 16.29
N ALA A 266 -11.18 -8.19 15.25
CA ALA A 266 -11.79 -7.40 14.18
C ALA A 266 -13.07 -6.67 14.67
N VAL A 267 -13.26 -5.43 14.24
CA VAL A 267 -14.28 -4.52 14.78
C VAL A 267 -15.42 -4.24 13.76
N PRO A 268 -16.64 -4.73 14.01
CA PRO A 268 -17.75 -4.62 13.07
C PRO A 268 -18.15 -3.16 12.82
N LYS A 269 -18.72 -2.90 11.64
CA LYS A 269 -19.06 -1.56 11.14
C LYS A 269 -20.12 -0.79 11.96
N GLY A 270 -20.75 -1.44 12.94
CA GLY A 270 -21.82 -0.89 13.77
C GLY A 270 -23.21 -1.08 13.15
N SER A 271 -24.25 -0.85 13.94
CA SER A 271 -25.66 -1.01 13.54
C SER A 271 -26.40 0.32 13.46
N VAL A 272 -27.51 0.36 12.71
CA VAL A 272 -28.40 1.52 12.66
C VAL A 272 -28.90 1.92 14.06
N GLN A 273 -29.11 0.95 14.96
CA GLN A 273 -29.57 1.24 16.32
C GLN A 273 -28.50 1.93 17.17
N GLN A 274 -27.22 1.56 17.03
CA GLN A 274 -26.10 2.30 17.61
C GLN A 274 -25.98 3.72 17.01
N LEU A 275 -26.32 3.92 15.73
CA LEU A 275 -26.28 5.25 15.12
C LEU A 275 -27.42 6.16 15.63
N ARG A 276 -28.60 5.61 15.90
CA ARG A 276 -29.68 6.35 16.61
C ARG A 276 -29.23 6.77 18.00
N GLU A 277 -28.65 5.84 18.77
CA GLU A 277 -28.09 6.12 20.09
C GLU A 277 -27.02 7.23 20.07
N VAL A 278 -26.14 7.23 19.07
CA VAL A 278 -25.16 8.33 18.86
C VAL A 278 -25.88 9.66 18.58
N VAL A 279 -26.91 9.67 17.73
CA VAL A 279 -27.71 10.88 17.45
C VAL A 279 -28.38 11.39 18.72
N ASP A 280 -28.96 10.51 19.54
CA ASP A 280 -29.63 10.86 20.81
C ASP A 280 -28.62 11.41 21.85
N LEU A 281 -27.42 10.82 21.94
CA LEU A 281 -26.35 11.28 22.83
C LEU A 281 -25.80 12.66 22.44
N VAL A 282 -25.71 12.95 21.13
CA VAL A 282 -25.29 14.25 20.61
C VAL A 282 -26.42 15.29 20.78
N ALA A 283 -27.66 14.94 20.45
CA ALA A 283 -28.83 15.83 20.58
C ALA A 283 -29.11 16.22 22.03
N SER A 284 -28.92 15.31 22.97
CA SER A 284 -29.03 15.58 24.42
C SER A 284 -27.82 16.30 25.02
N GLY A 285 -26.80 16.65 24.21
CA GLY A 285 -25.58 17.32 24.66
C GLY A 285 -24.66 16.46 25.55
N ARG A 286 -24.95 15.16 25.70
CA ARG A 286 -24.16 14.23 26.52
C ARG A 286 -22.84 13.84 25.85
N LEU A 287 -22.80 13.81 24.52
CA LEU A 287 -21.63 13.49 23.72
C LEU A 287 -21.26 14.70 22.86
N GLU A 288 -20.23 15.45 23.27
CA GLU A 288 -19.69 16.56 22.49
C GLU A 288 -18.96 16.04 21.23
N PRO A 289 -19.28 16.54 20.02
CA PRO A 289 -18.53 16.20 18.81
C PRO A 289 -17.07 16.67 18.86
N PRO A 290 -16.10 15.89 18.35
CA PRO A 290 -14.71 16.32 18.28
C PRO A 290 -14.52 17.48 17.27
N PRO A 291 -13.36 18.18 17.32
CA PRO A 291 -13.01 19.24 16.39
C PRO A 291 -13.21 18.84 14.93
N HIS A 292 -13.89 19.69 14.17
CA HIS A 292 -14.13 19.50 12.74
C HIS A 292 -14.17 20.85 12.01
N ALA A 293 -13.84 20.83 10.73
CA ALA A 293 -13.84 22.00 9.86
C ALA A 293 -14.79 21.81 8.67
N VAL A 294 -15.52 22.87 8.30
CA VAL A 294 -16.53 22.83 7.22
C VAL A 294 -16.07 23.69 6.05
N PHE A 295 -15.93 23.07 4.88
CA PHE A 295 -15.43 23.69 3.65
C PHE A 295 -16.50 23.69 2.55
N PRO A 296 -16.47 24.61 1.58
CA PRO A 296 -17.24 24.50 0.34
C PRO A 296 -16.92 23.20 -0.42
N LEU A 297 -17.92 22.62 -1.10
CA LEU A 297 -17.71 21.45 -1.97
C LEU A 297 -16.70 21.72 -3.11
N ASP A 298 -16.58 22.97 -3.55
CA ASP A 298 -15.60 23.41 -4.55
C ASP A 298 -14.14 23.38 -4.04
N GLU A 299 -13.92 23.39 -2.72
CA GLU A 299 -12.59 23.26 -2.11
C GLU A 299 -12.17 21.79 -1.89
N ALA A 300 -12.97 20.82 -2.33
CA ALA A 300 -12.66 19.39 -2.15
C ALA A 300 -11.23 18.98 -2.57
N PRO A 301 -10.64 19.44 -3.69
CA PRO A 301 -9.25 19.15 -4.03
C PRO A 301 -8.25 19.63 -2.97
N GLN A 302 -8.39 20.88 -2.50
CA GLN A 302 -7.52 21.49 -1.50
C GLN A 302 -7.70 20.84 -0.12
N VAL A 303 -8.94 20.49 0.24
CA VAL A 303 -9.28 19.78 1.48
C VAL A 303 -8.64 18.39 1.50
N VAL A 304 -8.73 17.63 0.40
CA VAL A 304 -8.13 16.29 0.29
C VAL A 304 -6.60 16.37 0.32
N ALA A 305 -6.00 17.35 -0.36
CA ALA A 305 -4.56 17.60 -0.28
C ALA A 305 -4.10 17.89 1.17
N ARG A 306 -4.78 18.81 1.87
CA ARG A 306 -4.48 19.14 3.28
C ARG A 306 -4.71 17.99 4.25
N LEU A 307 -5.66 17.11 3.98
CA LEU A 307 -5.88 15.90 4.77
C LEU A 307 -4.78 14.84 4.54
N SER A 308 -4.06 14.90 3.41
CA SER A 308 -2.88 14.05 3.16
C SER A 308 -1.64 14.46 3.96
N THR A 309 -1.50 15.75 4.24
CA THR A 309 -0.43 16.35 5.05
C THR A 309 -0.74 16.42 6.56
N SER A 310 -2.04 16.34 6.93
CA SER A 310 -2.66 16.54 8.26
C SER A 310 -3.01 17.99 8.63
N ASP A 311 -2.95 18.94 7.69
CA ASP A 311 -3.18 20.37 7.93
C ASP A 311 -4.66 20.73 8.26
N ILE A 312 -5.49 19.73 8.54
CA ILE A 312 -6.87 19.85 9.02
C ILE A 312 -7.04 18.91 10.24
N PRO A 313 -7.15 19.45 11.46
CA PRO A 313 -7.31 18.64 12.67
C PRO A 313 -8.70 17.99 12.74
N GLY A 314 -8.75 16.75 13.21
CA GLY A 314 -9.99 16.01 13.47
C GLY A 314 -10.70 15.50 12.22
N ARG A 315 -11.71 16.22 11.72
CA ARG A 315 -12.52 15.81 10.56
C ARG A 315 -12.88 16.98 9.64
N ALA A 316 -12.84 16.77 8.33
CA ALA A 316 -13.36 17.72 7.35
C ALA A 316 -14.79 17.36 6.89
N ILE A 317 -15.62 18.37 6.67
CA ILE A 317 -16.98 18.29 6.13
C ILE A 317 -17.06 19.16 4.87
N LEU A 318 -17.59 18.62 3.77
CA LEU A 318 -17.89 19.36 2.55
C LEU A 318 -19.35 19.82 2.58
N ARG A 319 -19.60 21.13 2.44
CA ARG A 319 -20.93 21.74 2.40
C ARG A 319 -21.20 22.34 1.03
N LYS A 320 -22.37 22.03 0.44
CA LYS A 320 -22.73 22.52 -0.89
C LYS A 320 -23.27 23.95 -0.90
N PHE A 321 -24.15 24.32 0.04
CA PHE A 321 -24.86 25.61 0.03
C PHE A 321 -25.09 26.18 1.45
N GLN A 322 -25.31 27.50 1.52
CA GLN A 322 -26.17 28.10 2.55
C GLN A 322 -27.63 27.89 2.14
N LEU A 323 -28.47 27.39 3.04
CA LEU A 323 -29.92 27.33 2.80
C LEU A 323 -30.51 28.75 2.84
N ARG A 324 -31.02 29.22 1.69
CA ARG A 324 -32.01 30.30 1.61
C ARG A 324 -33.37 29.68 1.24
N ALA A 325 -34.44 30.20 1.81
CA ALA A 325 -35.71 29.47 1.96
C ALA A 325 -36.65 29.49 0.72
N LEU A 326 -36.14 29.48 -0.51
CA LEU A 326 -36.93 29.78 -1.72
C LEU A 326 -36.90 28.72 -2.85
N ASP A 327 -35.86 27.91 -2.98
CA ASP A 327 -35.63 27.12 -4.22
C ASP A 327 -36.29 25.71 -4.22
N LEU A 328 -37.62 25.69 -4.42
CA LEU A 328 -38.43 24.46 -4.51
C LEU A 328 -39.26 24.30 -5.81
N GLN A 329 -39.26 25.25 -6.75
CA GLN A 329 -40.16 25.21 -7.91
C GLN A 329 -39.49 24.95 -9.27
N GLY A 330 -39.70 23.74 -9.81
CA GLY A 330 -39.71 23.43 -11.26
C GLY A 330 -38.40 22.95 -11.92
N MET A 331 -38.39 21.73 -12.48
CA MET A 331 -37.38 21.24 -13.45
C MET A 331 -37.90 20.12 -14.38
N SER A 332 -37.44 20.09 -15.64
CA SER A 332 -37.60 19.02 -16.67
C SER A 332 -36.57 19.29 -17.81
N ALA A 333 -36.33 18.54 -18.88
CA ALA A 333 -36.61 17.17 -19.39
C ALA A 333 -35.43 16.78 -20.36
N PHE A 334 -35.50 15.71 -21.18
CA PHE A 334 -34.70 15.37 -22.40
C PHE A 334 -33.14 15.42 -22.42
N SER A 335 -32.34 14.57 -23.06
CA SER A 335 -32.37 13.15 -23.50
C SER A 335 -30.93 12.80 -24.00
N ALA A 336 -30.59 11.56 -24.39
CA ALA A 336 -29.19 11.13 -24.69
C ALA A 336 -29.04 10.13 -25.87
N SER A 337 -27.80 9.99 -26.38
CA SER A 337 -27.26 9.01 -27.38
C SER A 337 -25.72 9.19 -27.48
N GLN A 338 -24.79 8.32 -27.93
CA GLN A 338 -24.58 6.87 -28.21
C GLN A 338 -23.34 6.78 -29.17
N CYS A 339 -22.37 5.84 -29.04
CA CYS A 339 -21.62 5.16 -30.15
C CYS A 339 -20.56 4.09 -29.69
N LEU A 340 -19.93 3.32 -30.61
CA LEU A 340 -19.13 2.07 -30.36
C LEU A 340 -18.25 1.62 -31.60
N CYS A 341 -17.10 0.87 -31.46
CA CYS A 341 -16.60 -0.31 -32.28
C CYS A 341 -15.06 -0.54 -32.62
N LEU A 342 -14.56 -1.81 -32.42
CA LEU A 342 -13.54 -2.64 -33.19
C LEU A 342 -12.01 -2.25 -33.25
N ARG A 343 -10.97 -3.03 -33.71
CA ARG A 343 -10.79 -4.40 -34.33
C ARG A 343 -9.49 -5.25 -33.97
N HIS A 344 -8.57 -5.63 -34.90
CA HIS A 344 -7.55 -6.75 -34.80
C HIS A 344 -6.17 -6.57 -35.53
N ARG A 345 -5.12 -7.39 -35.19
CA ARG A 345 -3.86 -7.69 -35.97
C ARG A 345 -3.23 -9.08 -35.64
N LEU A 346 -2.28 -9.57 -36.48
CA LEU A 346 -1.52 -10.86 -36.41
C LEU A 346 -0.16 -10.77 -35.67
N ARG A 347 0.49 -11.91 -35.32
CA ARG A 347 1.78 -12.03 -34.58
C ARG A 347 2.58 -13.31 -34.91
N LEU A 348 3.88 -13.35 -34.54
CA LEU A 348 4.82 -14.51 -34.51
C LEU A 348 4.57 -15.47 -33.33
N SER A 349 5.30 -16.60 -33.22
CA SER A 349 5.22 -17.53 -32.06
C SER A 349 6.54 -18.24 -31.69
N CYS A 350 6.90 -18.22 -30.40
CA CYS A 350 7.94 -19.06 -29.78
C CYS A 350 7.31 -20.02 -28.76
N SER A 351 7.79 -21.27 -28.71
CA SER A 351 7.44 -22.24 -27.67
C SER A 351 8.17 -21.89 -26.36
N CYS A 352 7.46 -21.75 -25.26
CA CYS A 352 8.02 -21.52 -23.93
C CYS A 352 8.40 -22.85 -23.28
N CYS A 353 9.64 -22.99 -22.81
CA CYS A 353 10.08 -24.18 -22.08
C CYS A 353 10.25 -23.87 -20.59
N CYS A 354 10.73 -22.67 -20.26
CA CYS A 354 10.94 -22.18 -18.90
C CYS A 354 10.45 -20.74 -18.76
N ALA A 355 9.62 -20.49 -17.75
CA ALA A 355 9.22 -19.14 -17.33
C ALA A 355 9.72 -18.84 -15.91
N GLY A 356 10.38 -17.70 -15.71
CA GLY A 356 10.80 -17.25 -14.38
C GLY A 356 9.60 -16.79 -13.56
N ALA A 357 9.42 -17.32 -12.34
CA ALA A 357 8.26 -16.98 -11.51
C ALA A 357 8.39 -15.54 -11.00
N CYS A 358 7.60 -14.61 -11.55
CA CYS A 358 7.63 -13.17 -11.27
C CYS A 358 6.22 -12.56 -11.21
N TYR A 359 6.12 -11.37 -10.59
CA TYR A 359 4.92 -10.51 -10.55
C TYR A 359 5.10 -9.29 -11.47
N ARG A 360 4.04 -8.84 -12.16
CA ARG A 360 3.92 -7.48 -12.71
C ARG A 360 2.44 -7.13 -12.99
N PRO A 361 1.87 -6.04 -12.43
CA PRO A 361 0.48 -5.67 -12.71
C PRO A 361 0.29 -5.19 -14.16
N ARG A 362 -0.96 -5.19 -14.63
CA ARG A 362 -1.32 -4.59 -15.93
C ARG A 362 -1.05 -3.09 -15.92
N ARG A 363 -0.37 -2.59 -16.96
CA ARG A 363 -0.65 -1.23 -17.44
C ARG A 363 -2.08 -1.19 -17.98
N SER A 364 -3.01 -0.64 -17.22
CA SER A 364 -4.13 0.12 -17.79
C SER A 364 -3.81 1.61 -17.70
N LEU A 365 -4.28 2.38 -18.67
CA LEU A 365 -4.24 3.85 -18.58
C LEU A 365 -5.05 4.27 -17.33
N SER A 366 -4.48 5.14 -16.49
CA SER A 366 -5.01 5.58 -15.18
C SER A 366 -5.19 4.50 -14.09
N THR A 367 -4.05 4.04 -13.56
CA THR A 367 -3.69 4.04 -12.12
C THR A 367 -4.38 3.12 -11.07
N SER A 368 -3.62 2.06 -10.73
CA SER A 368 -3.30 1.47 -9.40
C SER A 368 -4.11 0.30 -8.79
N SER A 369 -3.32 -0.74 -8.45
CA SER A 369 -3.47 -1.90 -7.56
C SER A 369 -3.54 -1.44 -6.09
N GLU A 370 -3.40 -2.23 -5.01
CA GLU A 370 -3.25 -3.68 -4.72
C GLU A 370 -1.83 -4.35 -4.53
N GLU A 371 -1.17 -4.10 -3.36
CA GLU A 371 0.11 -4.67 -2.83
C GLU A 371 -0.14 -5.56 -1.58
N ALA A 372 0.51 -6.72 -1.46
CA ALA A 372 0.67 -7.36 -0.15
C ALA A 372 2.12 -7.44 0.33
N SER A 373 2.27 -7.92 1.57
CA SER A 373 3.51 -7.91 2.35
C SER A 373 4.67 -8.62 1.63
N PRO A 374 5.89 -8.03 1.57
CA PRO A 374 7.00 -8.63 0.83
C PRO A 374 7.63 -9.85 1.52
N ALA A 375 7.35 -11.04 1.00
CA ALA A 375 8.13 -12.24 1.26
C ALA A 375 9.48 -12.18 0.52
N HIS A 376 10.33 -13.19 0.69
CA HIS A 376 11.55 -13.35 -0.10
C HIS A 376 11.43 -14.59 -0.98
N GLY A 377 11.03 -14.34 -2.23
CA GLY A 377 10.62 -15.34 -3.21
C GLY A 377 9.42 -14.81 -3.99
N VAL A 378 8.34 -14.47 -3.28
CA VAL A 378 7.16 -13.78 -3.83
C VAL A 378 7.18 -12.32 -3.38
N ARG A 379 6.98 -11.43 -4.35
CA ARG A 379 6.40 -10.11 -4.10
C ARG A 379 4.94 -10.22 -4.50
N ASP A 380 4.04 -9.77 -3.62
CA ASP A 380 2.60 -9.89 -3.88
C ASP A 380 2.13 -8.73 -4.78
N SER A 381 2.51 -8.92 -6.03
CA SER A 381 2.04 -8.30 -7.32
C SER A 381 1.13 -9.80 -9.77
N ALA A 382 0.62 -11.10 -9.87
CA ALA A 382 0.43 -11.93 -11.07
C ALA A 382 -0.58 -13.07 -10.86
N LEU A 383 -1.88 -12.74 -10.86
CA LEU A 383 -2.90 -13.72 -11.29
C LEU A 383 -2.82 -14.02 -12.82
N PHE A 384 -1.88 -13.39 -13.56
CA PHE A 384 -0.80 -14.04 -14.33
C PHE A 384 0.07 -12.97 -15.05
N ALA A 385 1.41 -13.06 -14.97
CA ALA A 385 2.35 -12.13 -15.62
C ALA A 385 3.81 -12.65 -15.74
N GLY A 386 4.08 -13.57 -16.69
CA GLY A 386 5.45 -14.01 -16.99
C GLY A 386 6.17 -13.07 -17.97
N PHE A 387 7.05 -12.17 -17.51
CA PHE A 387 7.94 -11.38 -18.38
C PHE A 387 9.31 -12.05 -18.61
N GLU A 388 9.58 -13.12 -17.87
CA GLU A 388 10.83 -13.89 -17.88
C GLU A 388 10.61 -15.20 -18.64
N VAL A 389 10.96 -15.21 -19.93
CA VAL A 389 10.66 -16.33 -20.84
C VAL A 389 11.93 -16.77 -21.57
N ALA A 390 12.18 -18.08 -21.56
CA ALA A 390 13.13 -18.73 -22.46
C ALA A 390 12.54 -20.02 -23.04
N GLY A 391 12.94 -20.32 -24.27
CA GLY A 391 12.31 -21.36 -25.08
C GLY A 391 12.94 -21.50 -26.46
N VAL A 392 12.12 -21.88 -27.44
CA VAL A 392 12.54 -22.20 -28.81
C VAL A 392 11.64 -21.47 -29.81
N VAL A 393 12.20 -21.01 -30.93
CA VAL A 393 11.40 -20.43 -32.03
C VAL A 393 10.59 -21.53 -32.71
N GLU A 394 9.26 -21.45 -32.62
CA GLU A 394 8.33 -22.44 -33.17
C GLU A 394 7.93 -22.10 -34.61
N SER A 395 7.61 -20.83 -34.88
CA SER A 395 7.27 -20.39 -36.23
C SER A 395 7.72 -18.95 -36.52
N VAL A 396 8.10 -18.72 -37.77
CA VAL A 396 8.52 -17.40 -38.28
C VAL A 396 7.51 -16.94 -39.33
N GLY A 397 6.92 -15.78 -39.13
CA GLY A 397 5.97 -15.18 -40.08
C GLY A 397 6.68 -14.58 -41.29
N GLU A 398 6.03 -14.62 -42.46
CA GLU A 398 6.61 -14.30 -43.78
C GLU A 398 7.32 -12.93 -43.89
N ASN A 399 6.93 -11.96 -43.06
CA ASN A 399 7.47 -10.60 -43.06
C ASN A 399 8.47 -10.32 -41.91
N ALA A 400 8.85 -11.32 -41.12
CA ALA A 400 9.70 -11.19 -39.95
C ALA A 400 11.20 -11.18 -40.31
N VAL A 401 11.63 -10.15 -41.05
CA VAL A 401 13.02 -9.98 -41.48
C VAL A 401 13.96 -9.90 -40.27
N GLY A 402 14.98 -10.75 -40.24
CA GLY A 402 15.95 -10.81 -39.14
C GLY A 402 15.53 -11.68 -37.94
N ALA A 403 14.42 -12.41 -38.02
CA ALA A 403 14.08 -13.43 -37.02
C ALA A 403 15.15 -14.54 -36.93
N PRO A 404 15.45 -15.06 -35.73
CA PRO A 404 16.18 -16.32 -35.60
C PRO A 404 15.38 -17.49 -36.22
N PRO A 405 16.05 -18.54 -36.72
CA PRO A 405 15.37 -19.63 -37.42
C PRO A 405 14.49 -20.49 -36.49
N VAL A 406 13.54 -21.22 -37.06
CA VAL A 406 12.77 -22.24 -36.33
C VAL A 406 13.73 -23.29 -35.75
N GLY A 407 13.52 -23.64 -34.48
CA GLY A 407 14.43 -24.49 -33.70
C GLY A 407 15.51 -23.74 -32.92
N GLU A 408 15.70 -22.42 -33.14
CA GLU A 408 16.68 -21.64 -32.39
C GLU A 408 16.26 -21.42 -30.93
N ARG A 409 17.21 -21.56 -30.00
CA ARG A 409 16.98 -21.36 -28.56
C ARG A 409 17.07 -19.87 -28.24
N VAL A 410 16.05 -19.32 -27.58
CA VAL A 410 15.93 -17.86 -27.35
C VAL A 410 15.45 -17.53 -25.94
N CYS A 411 15.89 -16.38 -25.40
CA CYS A 411 15.17 -15.67 -24.35
C CYS A 411 14.60 -14.35 -24.88
N ILE A 412 13.56 -13.84 -24.21
CA ILE A 412 12.81 -12.68 -24.68
C ILE A 412 13.19 -11.43 -23.86
N TYR A 413 13.66 -10.38 -24.54
CA TYR A 413 13.87 -9.06 -23.93
C TYR A 413 12.52 -8.42 -23.54
N PRO A 414 12.37 -7.77 -22.38
CA PRO A 414 11.12 -7.13 -21.98
C PRO A 414 10.81 -5.87 -22.80
N PHE A 415 9.76 -5.90 -23.61
CA PHE A 415 9.25 -4.76 -24.39
C PHE A 415 7.79 -4.43 -24.03
N ASP A 416 7.33 -3.23 -24.42
CA ASP A 416 5.95 -2.80 -24.23
C ASP A 416 4.98 -3.64 -25.08
N ASP A 417 3.87 -4.11 -24.49
CA ASP A 417 2.92 -5.08 -25.06
C ASP A 417 3.42 -6.54 -25.24
N LEU A 418 4.51 -6.94 -24.56
CA LEU A 418 4.89 -8.35 -24.41
C LEU A 418 3.72 -9.17 -23.80
N PRO A 419 3.30 -10.31 -24.40
CA PRO A 419 2.28 -11.18 -23.81
C PRO A 419 2.69 -11.81 -22.48
N GLN A 420 1.70 -12.28 -21.71
CA GLN A 420 1.96 -13.02 -20.48
C GLN A 420 2.63 -14.38 -20.81
N GLY A 421 3.86 -14.57 -20.34
CA GLY A 421 4.69 -15.75 -20.60
C GLY A 421 4.41 -16.99 -19.78
N TYR A 422 3.33 -17.01 -18.98
CA TYR A 422 2.83 -18.25 -18.37
C TYR A 422 1.92 -18.99 -19.37
N ALA A 423 2.47 -19.29 -20.54
CA ALA A 423 1.76 -19.92 -21.65
C ALA A 423 2.76 -20.76 -22.47
N GLU A 424 2.30 -21.89 -23.03
CA GLU A 424 3.10 -22.77 -23.88
C GLU A 424 3.68 -22.05 -25.11
N PHE A 425 2.99 -21.02 -25.61
CA PHE A 425 3.45 -20.21 -26.75
C PHE A 425 3.35 -18.71 -26.47
N VAL A 426 4.42 -17.97 -26.78
CA VAL A 426 4.52 -16.51 -26.59
C VAL A 426 4.75 -15.82 -27.93
N ALA A 427 4.02 -14.73 -28.17
CA ALA A 427 3.94 -14.06 -29.47
C ALA A 427 4.71 -12.73 -29.50
N VAL A 428 5.95 -12.75 -30.00
CA VAL A 428 6.88 -11.60 -30.04
C VAL A 428 6.78 -10.86 -31.38
N PRO A 429 6.26 -9.62 -31.45
CA PRO A 429 5.94 -8.96 -32.72
C PRO A 429 7.15 -8.42 -33.50
N ASP A 430 8.33 -8.34 -32.87
CA ASP A 430 9.55 -7.78 -33.45
C ASP A 430 10.76 -8.70 -33.15
N PRO A 431 11.44 -9.21 -34.19
CA PRO A 431 12.66 -10.00 -34.07
C PRO A 431 13.74 -9.47 -33.12
N GLN A 432 13.89 -8.15 -32.97
CA GLN A 432 14.99 -7.58 -32.17
C GLN A 432 14.93 -7.93 -30.68
N HIS A 433 13.76 -8.36 -30.20
CA HIS A 433 13.54 -8.78 -28.81
C HIS A 433 13.83 -10.27 -28.56
N LEU A 434 14.09 -11.06 -29.61
CA LEU A 434 14.54 -12.45 -29.49
C LEU A 434 16.06 -12.47 -29.36
N ILE A 435 16.57 -13.02 -28.25
CA ILE A 435 17.99 -13.11 -27.95
C ILE A 435 18.41 -14.59 -28.08
N PRO A 436 19.20 -14.97 -29.10
CA PRO A 436 19.71 -16.33 -29.24
C PRO A 436 20.55 -16.77 -28.03
N LEU A 437 20.48 -18.06 -27.70
CA LEU A 437 21.09 -18.65 -26.50
C LEU A 437 22.14 -19.70 -26.89
N PRO A 438 23.43 -19.50 -26.54
CA PRO A 438 24.46 -20.52 -26.66
C PRO A 438 24.08 -21.83 -25.96
N SER A 439 24.67 -22.95 -26.40
CA SER A 439 24.44 -24.30 -25.86
C SER A 439 24.62 -24.37 -24.34
N GLU A 440 25.54 -23.57 -23.80
CA GLU A 440 26.00 -23.56 -22.42
C GLU A 440 24.98 -22.92 -21.46
N VAL A 441 24.13 -22.02 -21.97
CA VAL A 441 23.12 -21.32 -21.16
C VAL A 441 21.84 -22.14 -21.13
N SER A 442 21.50 -22.76 -19.99
CA SER A 442 20.26 -23.53 -19.85
C SER A 442 19.02 -22.65 -20.02
N LEU A 443 17.90 -23.22 -20.48
CA LEU A 443 16.64 -22.45 -20.61
C LEU A 443 16.10 -21.99 -19.23
N SER A 444 16.38 -22.73 -18.16
CA SER A 444 16.04 -22.29 -16.79
C SER A 444 16.79 -21.02 -16.37
N VAL A 445 18.11 -20.97 -16.60
CA VAL A 445 18.92 -19.77 -16.29
C VAL A 445 18.58 -18.63 -17.24
N ALA A 446 18.43 -18.92 -18.54
CA ALA A 446 18.09 -17.93 -19.56
C ALA A 446 16.78 -17.18 -19.28
N ALA A 447 15.77 -17.86 -18.70
CA ALA A 447 14.50 -17.24 -18.37
C ALA A 447 14.64 -16.08 -17.37
N MET A 448 15.54 -16.19 -16.38
CA MET A 448 15.70 -15.17 -15.32
C MET A 448 16.65 -14.02 -15.68
N LEU A 449 17.31 -14.06 -16.84
CA LEU A 449 18.22 -12.99 -17.27
C LEU A 449 17.51 -11.65 -17.59
N PRO A 450 16.35 -11.61 -18.30
CA PRO A 450 15.83 -10.36 -18.85
C PRO A 450 15.25 -9.36 -17.84
N SER A 451 14.81 -9.79 -16.64
CA SER A 451 14.46 -8.87 -15.54
C SER A 451 15.17 -9.12 -14.21
N GLY A 452 15.93 -10.20 -14.08
CA GLY A 452 16.93 -10.37 -13.02
C GLY A 452 18.27 -9.74 -13.40
N ALA A 453 19.11 -10.50 -14.09
CA ALA A 453 20.49 -10.12 -14.39
C ALA A 453 20.64 -8.82 -15.20
N LEU A 454 19.79 -8.59 -16.22
CA LEU A 454 19.82 -7.37 -17.03
C LEU A 454 19.58 -6.10 -16.19
N ARG A 455 18.54 -6.14 -15.34
CA ARG A 455 18.15 -5.00 -14.51
C ARG A 455 19.18 -4.75 -13.41
N ALA A 456 19.75 -5.81 -12.86
CA ALA A 456 20.88 -5.74 -11.94
C ALA A 456 22.14 -5.16 -12.63
N LEU A 457 22.49 -5.58 -13.85
CA LEU A 457 23.62 -5.03 -14.61
C LEU A 457 23.43 -3.54 -14.92
N SER A 458 22.23 -3.14 -15.35
CA SER A 458 21.96 -1.75 -15.71
C SER A 458 21.92 -0.83 -14.48
N THR A 459 21.36 -1.29 -13.36
CA THR A 459 21.40 -0.58 -12.07
C THR A 459 22.83 -0.51 -11.52
N PHE A 460 23.59 -1.60 -11.59
CA PHE A 460 25.00 -1.61 -11.18
C PHE A 460 25.86 -0.66 -12.02
N ARG A 461 25.66 -0.60 -13.35
CA ARG A 461 26.35 0.35 -14.22
C ARG A 461 26.01 1.82 -13.96
N GLU A 462 24.78 2.10 -13.53
CA GLU A 462 24.40 3.42 -13.07
C GLU A 462 25.17 3.80 -11.79
N ALA A 463 25.28 2.86 -10.84
CA ALA A 463 26.13 3.03 -9.64
C ALA A 463 27.62 3.19 -9.99
N GLN A 464 28.14 2.45 -10.97
CA GLN A 464 29.55 2.55 -11.39
C GLN A 464 29.96 3.94 -11.92
N LYS A 465 29.01 4.82 -12.26
CA LYS A 465 29.32 6.20 -12.67
C LYS A 465 29.96 7.04 -11.56
N THR A 466 29.74 6.71 -10.28
CA THR A 466 30.45 7.35 -9.15
C THR A 466 31.81 6.71 -8.86
N ASN A 467 32.21 5.67 -9.61
CA ASN A 467 33.40 4.85 -9.37
C ASN A 467 33.51 4.37 -7.90
N PRO A 468 32.47 3.71 -7.36
CA PRO A 468 32.37 3.38 -5.95
C PRO A 468 33.47 2.42 -5.52
N ARG A 469 34.01 2.61 -4.31
CA ARG A 469 34.87 1.63 -3.61
C ARG A 469 34.08 0.75 -2.66
N LYS A 470 32.91 1.22 -2.24
CA LYS A 470 31.97 0.50 -1.37
C LYS A 470 30.55 0.56 -1.89
N LEU A 471 29.88 -0.58 -1.89
CA LEU A 471 28.48 -0.74 -2.28
C LEU A 471 27.70 -1.46 -1.18
N LEU A 472 26.62 -0.84 -0.69
CA LEU A 472 25.60 -1.51 0.11
C LEU A 472 24.47 -1.99 -0.82
N VAL A 473 24.12 -3.27 -0.74
CA VAL A 473 22.93 -3.83 -1.40
C VAL A 473 21.88 -4.15 -0.34
N VAL A 474 20.66 -3.65 -0.50
CA VAL A 474 19.58 -3.84 0.47
C VAL A 474 18.63 -4.95 0.01
N GLY A 475 18.39 -5.91 0.89
CA GLY A 475 17.57 -7.09 0.63
C GLY A 475 18.34 -8.24 -0.03
N THR A 476 17.71 -9.42 -0.06
CA THR A 476 18.37 -10.69 -0.42
C THR A 476 17.59 -11.53 -1.44
N GLY A 477 16.61 -10.92 -2.10
CA GLY A 477 15.90 -11.51 -3.25
C GLY A 477 16.76 -11.54 -4.53
N GLY A 478 16.30 -12.25 -5.56
CA GLY A 478 17.08 -12.55 -6.77
C GLY A 478 17.80 -11.37 -7.45
N LEU A 479 17.20 -10.17 -7.46
CA LEU A 479 17.85 -8.95 -7.98
C LEU A 479 19.09 -8.51 -7.19
N ALA A 480 19.03 -8.60 -5.85
CA ALA A 480 20.15 -8.28 -4.99
C ALA A 480 21.27 -9.32 -5.14
N LEU A 481 20.92 -10.61 -5.20
CA LEU A 481 21.87 -11.70 -5.45
C LEU A 481 22.52 -11.59 -6.84
N TRP A 482 21.76 -11.25 -7.89
CA TRP A 482 22.32 -10.91 -9.21
C TRP A 482 23.27 -9.72 -9.14
N THR A 483 22.93 -8.67 -8.38
CA THR A 483 23.78 -7.48 -8.21
C THR A 483 25.10 -7.82 -7.51
N VAL A 484 25.08 -8.68 -6.49
CA VAL A 484 26.29 -9.21 -5.84
C VAL A 484 27.17 -9.95 -6.85
N ARG A 485 26.61 -10.91 -7.61
CA ARG A 485 27.37 -11.68 -8.61
C ARG A 485 27.93 -10.81 -9.74
N ILE A 486 27.18 -9.81 -10.19
CA ILE A 486 27.60 -8.87 -11.24
C ILE A 486 28.70 -7.93 -10.72
N ALA A 487 28.57 -7.43 -9.48
CA ALA A 487 29.61 -6.62 -8.85
C ALA A 487 30.93 -7.39 -8.73
N GLN A 488 30.88 -8.63 -8.25
CA GLN A 488 32.05 -9.53 -8.18
C GLN A 488 32.65 -9.85 -9.56
N CYS A 489 31.82 -10.03 -10.59
CA CYS A 489 32.25 -10.34 -11.96
C CYS A 489 32.92 -9.15 -12.69
N LEU A 490 32.39 -7.93 -12.50
CA LEU A 490 32.78 -6.75 -13.26
C LEU A 490 33.69 -5.79 -12.50
N GLN A 491 33.72 -5.85 -11.17
CA GLN A 491 34.56 -5.00 -10.32
C GLN A 491 35.02 -5.77 -9.06
N PRO A 492 35.94 -6.75 -9.17
CA PRO A 492 36.38 -7.58 -8.03
C PRO A 492 36.94 -6.80 -6.82
N GLU A 493 37.44 -5.58 -7.06
CA GLU A 493 37.99 -4.65 -6.07
C GLU A 493 36.92 -3.84 -5.30
N LEU A 494 35.62 -4.11 -5.50
CA LEU A 494 34.50 -3.42 -4.86
C LEU A 494 34.14 -4.10 -3.53
N GLN A 495 34.21 -3.37 -2.42
CA GLN A 495 33.70 -3.85 -1.13
C GLN A 495 32.17 -3.87 -1.15
N VAL A 496 31.59 -5.04 -1.40
CA VAL A 496 30.12 -5.25 -1.34
C VAL A 496 29.72 -5.68 0.07
N THR A 497 28.72 -5.01 0.63
CA THR A 497 28.01 -5.40 1.86
C THR A 497 26.53 -5.58 1.56
N VAL A 498 25.89 -6.59 2.14
CA VAL A 498 24.45 -6.86 1.97
C VAL A 498 23.71 -6.62 3.30
N ALA A 499 22.61 -5.88 3.27
CA ALA A 499 21.70 -5.73 4.41
C ALA A 499 20.52 -6.71 4.28
N SER A 500 20.31 -7.56 5.29
CA SER A 500 19.18 -8.51 5.35
C SER A 500 18.30 -8.27 6.57
N LEU A 501 16.97 -8.31 6.38
CA LEU A 501 15.97 -8.29 7.46
C LEU A 501 15.77 -9.68 8.11
N ARG A 502 16.30 -10.74 7.50
CA ARG A 502 15.99 -12.14 7.80
C ARG A 502 17.24 -13.02 7.83
N ASP A 503 17.21 -14.06 8.67
CA ASP A 503 18.32 -14.99 8.88
C ASP A 503 18.62 -15.84 7.64
N GLU A 504 17.60 -16.34 6.93
CA GLU A 504 17.80 -17.15 5.72
C GLU A 504 18.44 -16.28 4.63
N GLY A 505 17.98 -15.04 4.51
CA GLY A 505 18.58 -14.04 3.62
C GLY A 505 20.02 -13.71 3.99
N PHE A 506 20.32 -13.58 5.29
CA PHE A 506 21.67 -13.33 5.79
C PHE A 506 22.62 -14.47 5.38
N LEU A 507 22.20 -15.72 5.59
CA LEU A 507 22.96 -16.92 5.21
C LEU A 507 23.16 -17.02 3.69
N LEU A 508 22.14 -16.72 2.87
CA LEU A 508 22.25 -16.72 1.40
C LEU A 508 23.22 -15.65 0.88
N ALA A 509 23.23 -14.46 1.48
CA ALA A 509 24.21 -13.42 1.17
C ALA A 509 25.62 -13.83 1.61
N GLN A 510 25.77 -14.37 2.81
CA GLN A 510 27.06 -14.81 3.36
C GLN A 510 27.68 -15.94 2.53
N ALA A 511 26.86 -16.87 2.03
CA ALA A 511 27.28 -17.93 1.10
C ALA A 511 27.78 -17.40 -0.26
N SER A 512 27.54 -16.12 -0.58
CA SER A 512 28.09 -15.44 -1.77
C SER A 512 29.44 -14.76 -1.50
N GLY A 513 30.04 -14.91 -0.31
CA GLY A 513 31.39 -14.42 -0.01
C GLY A 513 31.50 -12.90 0.20
N VAL A 514 30.41 -12.22 0.56
CA VAL A 514 30.36 -10.77 0.82
C VAL A 514 30.14 -10.48 2.31
N ASN A 515 30.43 -9.25 2.73
CA ASN A 515 30.04 -8.77 4.06
C ASN A 515 28.51 -8.76 4.17
N VAL A 516 27.96 -9.08 5.34
CA VAL A 516 26.51 -9.05 5.59
C VAL A 516 26.21 -8.40 6.93
N VAL A 517 25.21 -7.54 6.95
CA VAL A 517 24.65 -6.93 8.17
C VAL A 517 23.19 -7.34 8.32
N GLN A 518 22.79 -7.69 9.55
CA GLN A 518 21.40 -7.93 9.89
C GLN A 518 20.73 -6.63 10.33
N TRP A 519 19.64 -6.28 9.67
CA TRP A 519 18.73 -5.21 10.03
C TRP A 519 17.57 -5.79 10.85
N ASP A 520 17.85 -6.06 12.12
CA ASP A 520 16.83 -6.41 13.11
C ASP A 520 16.00 -5.15 13.44
N GLU A 521 14.71 -5.17 13.09
CA GLU A 521 13.80 -4.04 13.21
C GLU A 521 13.48 -3.64 14.66
N ASP A 522 13.70 -4.54 15.63
CA ASP A 522 13.51 -4.28 17.07
C ASP A 522 14.70 -3.48 17.69
N LEU A 523 15.82 -3.34 16.98
CA LEU A 523 16.98 -2.55 17.41
C LEU A 523 16.81 -1.04 17.18
N TYR A 524 17.59 -0.25 17.94
CA TYR A 524 17.63 1.20 17.83
C TYR A 524 18.16 1.66 16.46
N GLU A 525 17.45 2.58 15.80
CA GLU A 525 17.69 2.95 14.41
C GLU A 525 19.11 3.49 14.16
N LYS A 526 19.62 4.34 15.07
CA LYS A 526 21.00 4.85 15.00
C LYS A 526 22.03 3.72 15.13
N TYR A 527 21.77 2.71 15.96
CA TYR A 527 22.66 1.56 16.15
C TYR A 527 22.68 0.63 14.93
N LEU A 528 21.55 0.49 14.21
CA LEU A 528 21.50 -0.19 12.91
C LEU A 528 22.34 0.52 11.86
N ILE A 529 22.27 1.86 11.80
CA ILE A 529 23.09 2.69 10.92
C ILE A 529 24.58 2.55 11.27
N GLU A 530 24.94 2.70 12.55
CA GLU A 530 26.33 2.54 13.03
C GLU A 530 26.89 1.15 12.70
N ARG A 531 26.16 0.08 13.00
CA ARG A 531 26.56 -1.30 12.61
C ARG A 531 26.68 -1.50 11.10
N THR A 532 25.85 -0.84 10.30
CA THR A 532 25.91 -0.94 8.83
C THR A 532 27.14 -0.23 8.31
N VAL A 533 27.44 0.97 8.82
CA VAL A 533 28.66 1.72 8.53
C VAL A 533 29.90 0.93 8.96
N ASP A 534 29.92 0.32 10.14
CA ASP A 534 31.04 -0.51 10.61
C ASP A 534 31.24 -1.77 9.74
N ALA A 535 30.15 -2.46 9.37
CA ALA A 535 30.21 -3.60 8.45
C ALA A 535 30.70 -3.23 7.04
N CYS A 536 30.43 -1.99 6.61
CA CYS A 536 30.99 -1.38 5.40
C CYS A 536 32.38 -0.74 5.60
N SER A 537 32.99 -0.90 6.79
CA SER A 537 34.30 -0.32 7.16
C SER A 537 34.35 1.21 7.02
N GLY A 538 33.26 1.90 7.36
CA GLY A 538 32.97 3.32 7.12
C GLY A 538 31.88 3.53 6.05
N PRO A 539 31.44 4.79 5.80
CA PRO A 539 30.35 5.10 4.87
C PRO A 539 30.55 4.56 3.44
N VAL A 540 29.46 4.35 2.70
CA VAL A 540 29.45 3.74 1.36
C VAL A 540 29.22 4.76 0.24
N ASP A 541 29.81 4.50 -0.92
CA ASP A 541 29.75 5.42 -2.08
C ASP A 541 28.51 5.20 -2.94
N ALA A 542 27.95 3.98 -2.87
CA ALA A 542 26.68 3.63 -3.49
C ALA A 542 25.82 2.76 -2.56
N VAL A 543 24.50 2.94 -2.64
CA VAL A 543 23.49 2.01 -2.13
C VAL A 543 22.59 1.58 -3.29
N ILE A 544 22.22 0.30 -3.34
CA ILE A 544 21.17 -0.21 -4.24
C ILE A 544 20.08 -0.87 -3.38
N ASP A 545 18.89 -0.25 -3.33
CA ASP A 545 17.72 -0.76 -2.61
C ASP A 545 16.58 -1.09 -3.59
N TYR A 546 16.37 -2.38 -3.83
CA TYR A 546 15.31 -2.90 -4.70
C TYR A 546 13.96 -3.09 -3.99
N GLY A 547 13.87 -2.87 -2.67
CA GLY A 547 12.69 -3.14 -1.84
C GLY A 547 12.38 -1.98 -0.92
N THR A 548 12.50 -0.76 -1.45
CA THR A 548 12.59 0.46 -0.65
C THR A 548 11.36 0.68 0.22
N THR A 549 11.58 0.95 1.50
CA THR A 549 10.60 1.42 2.48
C THR A 549 11.08 2.75 3.06
N SER A 550 10.21 3.50 3.74
CA SER A 550 10.65 4.75 4.41
C SER A 550 11.80 4.51 5.41
N ARG A 551 11.82 3.36 6.10
CA ARG A 551 12.84 3.01 7.08
C ARG A 551 14.14 2.52 6.41
N SER A 552 14.05 1.67 5.36
CA SER A 552 15.26 1.26 4.59
C SER A 552 15.89 2.43 3.84
N LEU A 553 15.09 3.35 3.30
CA LEU A 553 15.57 4.57 2.65
C LEU A 553 16.30 5.48 3.65
N HIS A 554 15.73 5.67 4.85
CA HIS A 554 16.40 6.43 5.90
C HIS A 554 17.77 5.86 6.24
N ARG A 555 17.87 4.55 6.51
CA ARG A 555 19.17 3.87 6.75
C ARG A 555 20.13 4.03 5.58
N SER A 556 19.65 3.79 4.36
CA SER A 556 20.45 3.88 3.13
C SER A 556 21.10 5.26 2.99
N LEU A 557 20.32 6.33 3.15
CA LEU A 557 20.82 7.70 3.05
C LEU A 557 21.77 8.08 4.20
N GLN A 558 21.53 7.58 5.42
CA GLN A 558 22.44 7.80 6.57
C GLN A 558 23.77 7.03 6.45
N CYS A 559 23.82 5.95 5.65
CA CYS A 559 25.04 5.16 5.43
C CYS A 559 25.94 5.72 4.31
N LEU A 560 25.46 6.68 3.50
CA LEU A 560 26.22 7.23 2.37
C LEU A 560 27.42 8.10 2.80
N SER A 561 28.46 8.09 1.96
CA SER A 561 29.53 9.09 1.95
C SER A 561 29.04 10.41 1.34
N ASP A 562 29.75 11.51 1.62
CA ASP A 562 29.47 12.82 1.01
C ASP A 562 29.66 12.75 -0.52
N GLY A 563 28.58 12.96 -1.28
CA GLY A 563 28.54 12.80 -2.74
C GLY A 563 28.14 11.40 -3.24
N GLY A 564 27.82 10.46 -2.34
CA GLY A 564 27.37 9.11 -2.69
C GLY A 564 25.96 9.05 -3.32
N VAL A 565 25.65 7.90 -3.94
CA VAL A 565 24.41 7.68 -4.70
C VAL A 565 23.54 6.56 -4.13
N ALA A 566 22.23 6.81 -3.98
CA ALA A 566 21.23 5.78 -3.66
C ALA A 566 20.39 5.46 -4.90
N LEU A 567 20.44 4.21 -5.36
CA LEU A 567 19.64 3.71 -6.47
C LEU A 567 18.45 2.93 -5.91
N LEU A 568 17.24 3.38 -6.25
CA LEU A 568 15.99 2.97 -5.62
C LEU A 568 15.03 2.39 -6.66
N SER A 569 14.09 1.54 -6.22
CA SER A 569 12.96 1.17 -7.08
C SER A 569 12.00 2.34 -7.30
N ASP A 570 11.62 2.55 -8.56
CA ASP A 570 11.00 3.76 -9.11
C ASP A 570 9.77 4.26 -8.32
N GLU A 571 8.95 3.34 -7.81
CA GLU A 571 7.73 3.58 -7.00
C GLU A 571 7.97 4.43 -5.73
N VAL A 572 9.21 4.47 -5.23
CA VAL A 572 9.58 5.17 -3.99
C VAL A 572 10.48 6.39 -4.26
N ALA A 573 11.26 6.36 -5.33
CA ALA A 573 12.15 7.46 -5.72
C ALA A 573 11.39 8.78 -5.95
N GLU A 574 10.24 8.72 -6.64
CA GLU A 574 9.41 9.91 -6.92
C GLU A 574 8.63 10.43 -5.69
N ARG A 575 8.35 9.55 -4.71
CA ARG A 575 7.49 9.86 -3.55
C ARG A 575 8.23 10.37 -2.33
N SER A 576 9.42 9.84 -2.02
CA SER A 576 10.02 9.97 -0.68
C SER A 576 11.05 11.09 -0.53
N CYS A 577 11.75 11.45 -1.60
CA CYS A 577 12.88 12.41 -1.54
C CYS A 577 12.47 13.80 -1.04
N SER A 578 11.22 14.21 -1.26
CA SER A 578 10.68 15.49 -0.80
C SER A 578 10.56 15.64 0.73
N LYS A 579 10.52 14.53 1.49
CA LYS A 579 10.33 14.54 2.95
C LYS A 579 11.62 14.29 3.72
N VAL A 580 12.44 13.33 3.30
CA VAL A 580 13.65 12.92 4.05
C VAL A 580 14.72 14.02 4.07
N CYS A 581 14.88 14.77 2.98
CA CYS A 581 15.88 15.85 2.89
C CYS A 581 15.62 17.06 3.82
N SER A 582 14.49 17.11 4.54
CA SER A 582 14.10 18.27 5.36
C SER A 582 14.70 18.30 6.77
N LYS A 583 15.29 17.21 7.27
CA LYS A 583 15.87 17.11 8.62
C LYS A 583 17.27 16.48 8.65
N GLY A 584 18.30 17.31 8.51
CA GLY A 584 19.61 17.05 9.13
C GLY A 584 20.57 16.05 8.46
N GLN A 585 20.36 15.66 7.20
CA GLN A 585 21.31 14.78 6.47
C GLN A 585 22.40 15.55 5.71
N ARG A 586 23.49 14.85 5.38
CA ARG A 586 24.63 15.34 4.57
C ARG A 586 24.16 15.82 3.19
N ALA A 587 24.60 17.01 2.80
CA ALA A 587 23.95 17.82 1.77
C ALA A 587 24.23 17.43 0.30
N GLN A 588 24.67 16.21 0.00
CA GLN A 588 25.13 15.81 -1.35
C GLN A 588 24.72 14.38 -1.80
N ALA A 589 23.87 13.67 -1.07
CA ALA A 589 23.36 12.37 -1.52
C ALA A 589 22.45 12.52 -2.76
N THR A 590 22.72 11.77 -3.82
CA THR A 590 21.91 11.77 -5.06
C THR A 590 21.05 10.50 -5.15
N THR A 591 19.81 10.61 -5.63
CA THR A 591 18.92 9.46 -5.83
C THR A 591 18.62 9.19 -7.31
N SER A 592 18.73 7.94 -7.74
CA SER A 592 18.50 7.50 -9.13
C SER A 592 17.56 6.28 -9.21
N SER A 593 16.92 6.06 -10.36
CA SER A 593 16.03 4.93 -10.63
C SER A 593 16.76 3.64 -11.06
N CYS A 594 16.11 2.48 -10.85
CA CYS A 594 16.64 1.17 -11.23
C CYS A 594 16.35 0.85 -12.71
N THR A 595 17.29 1.17 -13.61
CA THR A 595 17.08 1.10 -15.07
C THR A 595 16.83 -0.30 -15.62
N GLN A 596 15.93 -0.43 -16.61
CA GLN A 596 15.54 -1.72 -17.22
C GLN A 596 16.70 -2.41 -17.98
N GLY A 597 17.66 -1.65 -18.51
CA GLY A 597 18.71 -2.15 -19.39
C GLY A 597 18.27 -2.32 -20.85
N SER A 598 19.25 -2.44 -21.74
CA SER A 598 19.06 -2.53 -23.20
C SER A 598 19.24 -3.94 -23.76
N VAL A 599 18.74 -4.18 -24.98
CA VAL A 599 18.95 -5.43 -25.74
C VAL A 599 20.43 -5.83 -25.82
N GLN A 600 21.34 -4.86 -25.95
CA GLN A 600 22.78 -5.14 -26.03
C GLN A 600 23.38 -5.54 -24.68
N GLN A 601 22.89 -4.97 -23.57
CA GLN A 601 23.26 -5.43 -22.22
C GLN A 601 22.72 -6.85 -21.94
N LEU A 602 21.58 -7.24 -22.53
CA LEU A 602 21.05 -8.60 -22.35
C LEU A 602 21.90 -9.63 -23.11
N ARG A 603 22.40 -9.30 -24.31
CA ARG A 603 23.39 -10.13 -25.01
C ARG A 603 24.67 -10.27 -24.18
N GLU A 604 25.20 -9.17 -23.65
CA GLU A 604 26.39 -9.22 -22.79
C GLU A 604 26.19 -10.09 -21.53
N VAL A 605 25.01 -10.06 -20.91
CA VAL A 605 24.66 -10.97 -19.81
C VAL A 605 24.65 -12.43 -20.28
N VAL A 606 24.08 -12.73 -21.44
CA VAL A 606 24.10 -14.08 -22.03
C VAL A 606 25.55 -14.54 -22.29
N ASP A 607 26.40 -13.68 -22.86
CA ASP A 607 27.81 -13.98 -23.12
C ASP A 607 28.62 -14.22 -21.82
N LEU A 608 28.36 -13.43 -20.77
CA LEU A 608 29.00 -13.59 -19.45
C LEU A 608 28.58 -14.89 -18.75
N VAL A 609 27.32 -15.32 -18.90
CA VAL A 609 26.83 -16.60 -18.38
C VAL A 609 27.37 -17.77 -19.21
N ALA A 610 27.33 -17.68 -20.54
CA ALA A 610 27.83 -18.72 -21.46
C ALA A 610 29.33 -18.99 -21.30
N SER A 611 30.12 -17.94 -21.06
CA SER A 611 31.56 -18.04 -20.78
C SER A 611 31.89 -18.47 -19.34
N GLY A 612 30.91 -18.76 -18.49
CA GLY A 612 31.09 -19.13 -17.09
C GLY A 612 31.64 -18.00 -16.20
N ARG A 613 31.75 -16.77 -16.72
CA ARG A 613 32.27 -15.61 -15.96
C ARG A 613 31.26 -15.05 -14.97
N LEU A 614 29.96 -15.26 -15.21
CA LEU A 614 28.88 -14.84 -14.35
C LEU A 614 27.99 -16.05 -14.00
N GLU A 615 28.22 -16.63 -12.82
CA GLU A 615 27.36 -17.70 -12.31
C GLU A 615 25.96 -17.15 -11.93
N PRO A 616 24.88 -17.92 -12.18
CA PRO A 616 23.55 -17.57 -11.72
C PRO A 616 23.43 -17.72 -10.18
N PRO A 617 22.60 -16.89 -9.52
CA PRO A 617 22.31 -17.04 -8.10
C PRO A 617 21.49 -18.32 -7.82
N PRO A 618 21.37 -18.73 -6.54
CA PRO A 618 20.58 -19.88 -6.13
C PRO A 618 19.15 -19.84 -6.68
N HIS A 619 18.70 -20.97 -7.22
CA HIS A 619 17.37 -21.10 -7.81
C HIS A 619 16.88 -22.54 -7.82
N ALA A 620 15.56 -22.69 -7.96
CA ALA A 620 14.88 -23.97 -8.07
C ALA A 620 13.92 -23.97 -9.28
N VAL A 621 13.84 -25.11 -9.96
CA VAL A 621 12.95 -25.34 -11.11
C VAL A 621 11.87 -26.32 -10.70
N PHE A 622 10.62 -25.97 -10.97
CA PHE A 622 9.43 -26.76 -10.64
C PHE A 622 8.59 -27.00 -11.91
N PRO A 623 7.81 -28.09 -12.01
CA PRO A 623 6.82 -28.24 -13.08
C PRO A 623 5.72 -27.17 -12.95
N LEU A 624 5.08 -26.81 -14.06
CA LEU A 624 3.98 -25.83 -14.07
C LEU A 624 2.83 -26.20 -13.12
N ASP A 625 2.52 -27.50 -12.99
CA ASP A 625 1.44 -28.00 -12.13
C ASP A 625 1.67 -27.73 -10.62
N GLU A 626 2.92 -27.49 -10.20
CA GLU A 626 3.27 -27.09 -8.84
C GLU A 626 3.17 -25.58 -8.60
N ALA A 627 2.80 -24.76 -9.61
CA ALA A 627 2.75 -23.31 -9.48
C ALA A 627 1.97 -22.79 -8.25
N PRO A 628 0.81 -23.35 -7.84
CA PRO A 628 0.13 -22.93 -6.62
C PRO A 628 0.97 -23.15 -5.35
N GLN A 629 1.61 -24.32 -5.23
CA GLN A 629 2.48 -24.69 -4.11
C GLN A 629 3.76 -23.85 -4.10
N VAL A 630 4.33 -23.57 -5.27
CA VAL A 630 5.51 -22.72 -5.45
C VAL A 630 5.19 -21.30 -5.01
N VAL A 631 4.07 -20.70 -5.46
CA VAL A 631 3.64 -19.36 -5.02
C VAL A 631 3.42 -19.30 -3.50
N ALA A 632 2.80 -20.32 -2.92
CA ALA A 632 2.62 -20.40 -1.46
C ALA A 632 3.97 -20.47 -0.71
N ARG A 633 4.89 -21.34 -1.14
CA ARG A 633 6.23 -21.48 -0.53
C ARG A 633 7.11 -20.24 -0.72
N LEU A 634 6.94 -19.51 -1.82
CA LEU A 634 7.60 -18.24 -2.05
C LEU A 634 7.07 -17.12 -1.13
N SER A 635 5.85 -17.24 -0.60
CA SER A 635 5.25 -16.26 0.34
C SER A 635 5.67 -16.50 1.80
N THR A 636 6.00 -17.75 2.17
CA THR A 636 6.70 -18.10 3.41
C THR A 636 8.21 -17.87 3.34
N SER A 637 8.79 -17.83 2.13
CA SER A 637 10.24 -17.78 1.83
C SER A 637 10.96 -19.15 1.90
N ASP A 638 10.22 -20.26 1.80
CA ASP A 638 10.71 -21.66 1.80
C ASP A 638 11.42 -22.10 0.50
N ILE A 639 11.76 -21.15 -0.38
CA ILE A 639 12.48 -21.38 -1.63
C ILE A 639 13.64 -20.37 -1.72
N PRO A 640 14.90 -20.81 -1.56
CA PRO A 640 16.04 -19.90 -1.56
C PRO A 640 16.28 -19.30 -2.96
N GLY A 641 16.43 -17.97 -3.00
CA GLY A 641 16.77 -17.23 -4.22
C GLY A 641 15.59 -17.03 -5.18
N ARG A 642 15.48 -17.87 -6.23
CA ARG A 642 14.48 -17.69 -7.30
C ARG A 642 13.81 -19.00 -7.75
N ALA A 643 12.50 -18.97 -7.99
CA ALA A 643 11.76 -20.07 -8.62
C ALA A 643 11.58 -19.87 -10.13
N ILE A 644 11.58 -20.98 -10.86
CA ILE A 644 11.28 -21.08 -12.30
C ILE A 644 10.24 -22.18 -12.50
N LEU A 645 9.27 -21.95 -13.38
CA LEU A 645 8.26 -22.92 -13.79
C LEU A 645 8.63 -23.49 -15.17
N ARG A 646 8.68 -24.82 -15.28
CA ARG A 646 8.94 -25.57 -16.51
C ARG A 646 7.61 -25.96 -17.17
N PHE A 647 7.47 -25.62 -18.44
CA PHE A 647 6.26 -25.90 -19.25
C PHE A 647 6.32 -27.25 -19.97
N LEU A 648 7.52 -27.68 -20.37
CA LEU A 648 7.75 -28.92 -21.10
C LEU A 648 8.97 -29.65 -20.54
N ASP A 649 8.92 -30.98 -20.50
CA ASP A 649 10.06 -31.82 -20.16
C ASP A 649 11.04 -31.87 -21.35
N ILE A 650 12.08 -31.04 -21.25
CA ILE A 650 13.17 -30.96 -22.24
C ILE A 650 14.07 -32.19 -22.06
N ASN A 651 14.02 -33.13 -23.02
CA ASN A 651 15.08 -34.10 -23.29
C ASN A 651 15.89 -33.65 -24.52
#